data_AF-Q4WCV1-F1
#
_entry.id   AF-Q4WCV1-F1
#
_cell.length_a   1.000
_cell.length_b   1.000
_cell.length_c   1.000
_cell.angle_alpha   90.00
_cell.angle_beta   90.00
_cell.angle_gamma   90.00
#
_symmetry.space_group_name_H-M   'P 1'
#
loop_
_entity.id
_entity.type
_entity.pdbx_description
1 polymer ?
#
loop_
_entity_poly.entity_id
_entity_poly.type
_entity_poly.pdbx_seq_one_letter_code
_entity_poly.pdbx_strand_id
1 'polypeptide(L)'
;MPPERANVPVKLSLPLQYQQDIFNELRGEDELVILARGLGLLRLVTNLLHFYDAAGNNLVLVVGADDRENEWIGEGTEYAGFDTLQVSQKGLKVINTERATVPMREKIYAQGGILSVTSRILVVDLLSKLLDPEKITGMVVLHADRIVATSTEAFIIRIYRQINKSGFLKAFSDSPEPFTTGFAPLANYMRNLFLRKTSLWPRFHVTVAESLEGHRKAEVIELEVPMTDKMREIQNAVLECVEISIAELKKANTGLDMADWTLDSALHRSFDIAIRRQLDPMWHRVSFRTRQIVSDLSDLRAILHALLTYDAVSFVKYLDTIVTAHSPPPGSTRHNYSPWLFLDAAHVLFQTAKSRVYEGKITRDAANTLDSTLQPVLEEQPKWAVLAEVLEEIEQDAYLNPVSTDGSNSTVLIMCTDQRTCRQIREYLGTMHARIGKDKAEDPGDLDAMSEKKFSAEVMLRRRLREYLDWKTSLANVNRNLSAKSGDDTQNAKGQESPKPTSQQGRAPPNKRRRVRGGGTVTSAAARVPNASVQTDTELPGQVSSLLEELQPTDIEETQKGEIISDDLEDMEDFFELYDMDDLVIVHPYDGDMDEHILEEVRPRYIIMYEPDAAFIRRVEVYRSSHVGRNVRVYFIYYGGSVEEQRYLSAVRREKDSFTKLIKEKGSMAVTLTHDKSQEDPQEQFLRTVNTRIAGGGRLAATASPPRVVVDVREFRSALPSLLHGNNMIIVPCQLTVGDYILTPDICVERKSVRDLITSLRNGRLYNQAETMLQHYKNPLLLIEFDQNKSFTFDAFASASTPGTSFLTDYGFSSSGTGTTSLSVSSSLMNPSSPKSAQHLLVLLTLTFPRLKIIWSSSPYQTAEIFADLKKNNPEPDPLRAVQIGLDMDIVTSSHPGDVMAAAGIEHRTFNALPQDMLRAVPGVTPKVLERLILETGNISEIANMDVEQLDPLIGREAARKIVGFFRKNLFDNS
;
A
#
# COMPACT_ATOMS: atom_id res chain seq x y z
N MET A 1 26.62 -23.02 26.83
CA MET A 1 25.40 -23.55 27.44
C MET A 1 25.18 -22.80 28.74
N PRO A 2 24.09 -22.02 28.89
CA PRO A 2 23.69 -21.58 30.20
C PRO A 2 23.27 -22.82 31.02
N PRO A 3 23.45 -22.80 32.36
CA PRO A 3 23.06 -23.92 33.22
C PRO A 3 21.55 -24.17 33.11
N GLU A 4 21.13 -25.44 33.17
CA GLU A 4 19.72 -25.82 33.30
C GLU A 4 19.07 -25.01 34.42
N ARG A 5 18.27 -24.00 34.04
CA ARG A 5 17.57 -23.13 34.98
C ARG A 5 16.38 -23.91 35.55
N ALA A 6 16.19 -23.83 36.86
CA ALA A 6 15.04 -24.42 37.54
C ALA A 6 13.73 -23.95 36.88
N ASN A 7 12.88 -24.90 36.50
CA ASN A 7 11.56 -24.65 35.91
C ASN A 7 10.70 -23.83 36.90
N VAL A 8 10.65 -22.51 36.73
CA VAL A 8 9.56 -21.73 37.30
C VAL A 8 8.29 -22.17 36.57
N PRO A 9 7.24 -22.65 37.26
CA PRO A 9 6.00 -23.03 36.61
C PRO A 9 5.29 -21.76 36.12
N VAL A 10 5.58 -21.36 34.89
CA VAL A 10 4.88 -20.28 34.19
C VAL A 10 3.60 -20.87 33.61
N LYS A 11 2.44 -20.31 33.98
CA LYS A 11 1.15 -20.67 33.37
C LYS A 11 1.14 -20.14 31.94
N LEU A 12 1.24 -21.04 30.96
CA LEU A 12 1.19 -20.68 29.54
C LEU A 12 -0.26 -20.58 29.09
N SER A 13 -0.60 -19.56 28.32
CA SER A 13 -1.92 -19.40 27.69
C SER A 13 -1.99 -20.14 26.34
N LEU A 14 -1.40 -21.33 26.25
CA LEU A 14 -1.35 -22.18 25.05
C LEU A 14 -2.21 -23.44 25.23
N PRO A 15 -3.50 -23.40 24.85
CA PRO A 15 -4.44 -24.50 25.09
C PRO A 15 -4.23 -25.69 24.15
N LEU A 16 -3.68 -25.46 22.95
CA LEU A 16 -3.59 -26.48 21.90
C LEU A 16 -2.25 -27.22 21.93
N GLN A 17 -2.28 -28.55 21.69
CA GLN A 17 -1.09 -29.39 21.76
C GLN A 17 0.01 -28.95 20.79
N TYR A 18 -0.33 -28.64 19.54
CA TYR A 18 0.68 -28.19 18.56
C TYR A 18 1.39 -26.90 19.01
N GLN A 19 0.68 -25.98 19.70
CA GLN A 19 1.28 -24.75 20.21
C GLN A 19 2.28 -25.05 21.33
N GLN A 20 1.95 -26.00 22.20
CA GLN A 20 2.83 -26.47 23.27
C GLN A 20 4.07 -27.17 22.70
N ASP A 21 3.91 -28.00 21.66
CA ASP A 21 5.02 -28.66 20.98
C ASP A 21 6.00 -27.64 20.38
N ILE A 22 5.47 -26.63 19.66
CA ILE A 22 6.27 -25.51 19.11
C ILE A 22 6.99 -24.76 20.23
N PHE A 23 6.28 -24.42 21.30
CA PHE A 23 6.88 -23.71 22.43
C PHE A 23 8.03 -24.51 23.09
N ASN A 24 7.86 -25.82 23.24
CA ASN A 24 8.90 -26.70 23.80
C ASN A 24 10.13 -26.80 22.88
N GLU A 25 9.92 -26.89 21.56
CA GLU A 25 10.98 -26.86 20.56
C GLU A 25 11.78 -25.54 20.62
N LEU A 26 11.06 -24.42 20.61
CA LEU A 26 11.61 -23.07 20.70
C LEU A 26 12.39 -22.83 21.98
N ARG A 27 12.08 -23.49 23.09
CA ARG A 27 12.83 -23.32 24.34
C ARG A 27 14.24 -23.92 24.26
N GLY A 28 14.39 -25.02 23.53
CA GLY A 28 15.65 -25.77 23.47
C GLY A 28 16.62 -25.26 22.41
N GLU A 29 16.11 -24.86 21.24
CA GLU A 29 16.95 -24.61 20.05
C GLU A 29 16.66 -23.26 19.37
N ASP A 30 17.67 -22.75 18.66
CA ASP A 30 17.55 -21.58 17.79
C ASP A 30 17.08 -22.03 16.41
N GLU A 31 15.89 -21.57 16.02
CA GLU A 31 15.25 -22.00 14.78
C GLU A 31 14.44 -20.89 14.11
N LEU A 32 14.23 -21.08 12.81
CA LEU A 32 13.28 -20.32 12.01
C LEU A 32 11.96 -21.09 11.98
N VAL A 33 10.91 -20.54 12.57
CA VAL A 33 9.58 -21.14 12.57
C VAL A 33 8.73 -20.47 11.49
N ILE A 34 8.24 -21.28 10.55
CA ILE A 34 7.30 -20.86 9.51
C ILE A 34 5.95 -21.52 9.80
N LEU A 35 4.99 -20.73 10.26
CA LEU A 35 3.62 -21.18 10.51
C LEU A 35 2.71 -20.84 9.33
N ALA A 36 1.66 -21.63 9.13
CA ALA A 36 0.58 -21.22 8.25
C ALA A 36 -0.19 -20.04 8.87
N ARG A 37 -0.55 -19.07 8.04
CA ARG A 37 -1.29 -17.88 8.47
C ARG A 37 -2.60 -18.26 9.17
N GLY A 38 -2.92 -17.59 10.27
CA GLY A 38 -4.13 -17.85 11.07
C GLY A 38 -4.00 -18.94 12.15
N LEU A 39 -2.81 -19.53 12.36
CA LEU A 39 -2.57 -20.52 13.43
C LEU A 39 -2.15 -19.93 14.80
N GLY A 40 -2.13 -18.60 14.94
CA GLY A 40 -1.83 -17.91 16.19
C GLY A 40 -0.33 -17.65 16.44
N LEU A 41 0.37 -17.02 15.48
CA LEU A 41 1.80 -16.71 15.61
C LEU A 41 2.08 -15.75 16.78
N LEU A 42 1.33 -14.63 16.88
CA LEU A 42 1.55 -13.64 17.93
C LEU A 42 1.36 -14.23 19.34
N ARG A 43 0.36 -15.10 19.52
CA ARG A 43 0.12 -15.82 20.79
C ARG A 43 1.33 -16.66 21.23
N LEU A 44 2.00 -17.33 20.29
CA LEU A 44 3.22 -18.10 20.56
C LEU A 44 4.37 -17.17 20.98
N VAL A 45 4.55 -16.05 20.27
CA VAL A 45 5.59 -15.06 20.55
C VAL A 45 5.36 -14.42 21.92
N THR A 46 4.14 -13.99 22.24
CA THR A 46 3.79 -13.41 23.54
C THR A 46 4.07 -14.37 24.68
N ASN A 47 3.70 -15.65 24.56
CA ASN A 47 3.99 -16.66 25.58
C ASN A 47 5.50 -16.93 25.74
N LEU A 48 6.24 -16.95 24.64
CA LEU A 48 7.69 -17.09 24.66
C LEU A 48 8.37 -15.92 25.37
N LEU A 49 7.94 -14.70 25.08
CA LEU A 49 8.44 -13.49 25.71
C LEU A 49 8.08 -13.47 27.20
N HIS A 50 6.85 -13.79 27.57
CA HIS A 50 6.40 -13.90 28.95
C HIS A 50 7.26 -14.89 29.75
N PHE A 51 7.61 -16.05 29.17
CA PHE A 51 8.54 -17.00 29.79
C PHE A 51 9.91 -16.39 30.09
N TYR A 52 10.46 -15.60 29.16
CA TYR A 52 11.75 -14.92 29.38
C TYR A 52 11.66 -13.73 30.34
N ASP A 53 10.53 -13.04 30.44
CA ASP A 53 10.34 -11.97 31.44
C ASP A 53 10.21 -12.55 32.85
N ALA A 54 9.40 -13.60 33.01
CA ALA A 54 9.17 -14.27 34.29
C ALA A 54 10.46 -14.86 34.89
N ALA A 55 11.43 -15.27 34.06
CA ALA A 55 12.72 -15.75 34.52
C ALA A 55 13.58 -14.65 35.20
N GLY A 56 13.26 -13.36 35.01
CA GLY A 56 13.95 -12.21 35.61
C GLY A 56 15.39 -12.03 35.08
N ASN A 57 15.87 -10.78 35.05
CA ASN A 57 17.23 -10.41 34.65
C ASN A 57 17.67 -10.81 33.23
N ASN A 58 16.72 -10.97 32.30
CA ASN A 58 17.04 -11.15 30.89
C ASN A 58 16.91 -9.82 30.13
N LEU A 59 17.68 -9.68 29.07
CA LEU A 59 17.54 -8.60 28.09
C LEU A 59 17.20 -9.25 26.76
N VAL A 60 15.92 -9.23 26.40
CA VAL A 60 15.42 -9.81 25.14
C VAL A 60 14.97 -8.70 24.22
N LEU A 61 15.48 -8.71 23.00
CA LEU A 61 15.12 -7.73 21.97
C LEU A 61 14.10 -8.33 21.00
N VAL A 62 13.01 -7.60 20.77
CA VAL A 62 12.06 -7.87 19.69
C VAL A 62 12.40 -6.96 18.52
N VAL A 63 12.65 -7.56 17.35
CA VAL A 63 13.09 -6.86 16.13
C VAL A 63 12.08 -7.12 15.02
N GLY A 64 11.69 -6.06 14.32
CA GLY A 64 10.79 -6.14 13.16
C GLY A 64 9.31 -6.21 13.51
N ALA A 65 8.91 -5.93 14.75
CA ALA A 65 7.51 -5.83 15.14
C ALA A 65 6.88 -4.50 14.69
N ASP A 66 5.70 -4.58 14.06
CA ASP A 66 4.90 -3.41 13.69
C ASP A 66 4.24 -2.78 14.94
N ASP A 67 3.81 -1.52 14.88
CA ASP A 67 3.26 -0.80 16.06
C ASP A 67 2.05 -1.53 16.68
N ARG A 68 1.15 -2.05 15.85
CA ARG A 68 0.00 -2.86 16.29
C ARG A 68 0.43 -4.17 16.96
N GLU A 69 1.45 -4.84 16.44
CA GLU A 69 1.98 -6.07 17.05
C GLU A 69 2.64 -5.79 18.41
N ASN A 70 3.28 -4.62 18.54
CA ASN A 70 3.84 -4.17 19.82
C ASN A 70 2.74 -3.93 20.87
N GLU A 71 1.60 -3.36 20.46
CA GLU A 71 0.42 -3.19 21.33
C GLU A 71 -0.12 -4.57 21.77
N TRP A 72 -0.34 -5.49 20.83
CA TRP A 72 -0.78 -6.87 21.13
C TRP A 72 0.16 -7.60 22.10
N ILE A 73 1.47 -7.56 21.83
CA ILE A 73 2.46 -8.23 22.69
C ILE A 73 2.50 -7.54 24.06
N GLY A 74 2.43 -6.20 24.10
CA GLY A 74 2.36 -5.41 25.33
C GLY A 74 1.20 -5.85 26.21
N GLU A 75 -0.03 -5.73 25.71
CA GLU A 75 -1.25 -6.14 26.41
C GLU A 75 -1.19 -7.61 26.83
N GLY A 76 -0.83 -8.50 25.92
CA GLY A 76 -0.78 -9.93 26.20
C GLY A 76 0.25 -10.31 27.27
N THR A 77 1.39 -9.60 27.34
CA THR A 77 2.36 -9.80 28.44
C THR A 77 1.87 -9.25 29.77
N GLU A 78 1.11 -8.15 29.76
CA GLU A 78 0.52 -7.56 30.97
C GLU A 78 -0.60 -8.44 31.53
N TYR A 79 -1.52 -8.91 30.70
CA TYR A 79 -2.61 -9.81 31.10
C TYR A 79 -2.09 -11.12 31.69
N ALA A 80 -1.07 -11.72 31.08
CA ALA A 80 -0.42 -12.92 31.62
C ALA A 80 0.27 -12.65 32.97
N GLY A 81 0.71 -11.42 33.20
CA GLY A 81 1.30 -10.95 34.44
C GLY A 81 0.32 -10.81 35.60
N PHE A 82 -0.91 -10.36 35.36
CA PHE A 82 -1.94 -10.23 36.40
C PHE A 82 -2.28 -11.57 37.08
N ASP A 83 -2.26 -12.67 36.31
CA ASP A 83 -2.58 -14.02 36.79
C ASP A 83 -1.46 -14.63 37.66
N THR A 84 -0.25 -14.06 37.59
CA THR A 84 0.91 -14.48 38.40
C THR A 84 1.27 -13.39 39.39
N LEU A 85 0.98 -13.58 40.67
CA LEU A 85 1.25 -12.66 41.81
C LEU A 85 2.75 -12.33 42.06
N GLN A 86 3.59 -12.26 41.02
CA GLN A 86 5.03 -11.98 41.08
C GLN A 86 5.33 -10.52 40.74
N VAL A 87 5.88 -9.82 41.73
CA VAL A 87 6.17 -8.37 41.80
C VAL A 87 7.29 -7.88 40.84
N SER A 88 7.82 -8.74 39.94
CA SER A 88 9.03 -8.45 39.16
C SER A 88 8.88 -8.50 37.64
N GLN A 89 7.66 -8.45 37.11
CA GLN A 89 7.47 -8.34 35.66
C GLN A 89 7.65 -6.90 35.19
N LYS A 90 8.43 -6.72 34.14
CA LYS A 90 8.80 -5.37 33.64
C LYS A 90 7.98 -4.95 32.42
N GLY A 91 7.17 -5.86 31.88
CA GLY A 91 6.36 -5.66 30.68
C GLY A 91 7.20 -5.40 29.43
N LEU A 92 6.55 -5.36 28.27
CA LEU A 92 7.19 -4.91 27.04
C LEU A 92 7.42 -3.40 27.09
N LYS A 93 8.64 -2.95 26.81
CA LYS A 93 8.94 -1.52 26.61
C LYS A 93 9.24 -1.23 25.15
N VAL A 94 8.47 -0.33 24.55
CA VAL A 94 8.64 0.08 23.14
C VAL A 94 9.52 1.32 23.04
N ILE A 95 10.57 1.26 22.23
CA ILE A 95 11.54 2.34 22.03
C ILE A 95 11.40 2.90 20.60
N ASN A 96 10.75 4.06 20.52
CA ASN A 96 10.54 4.81 19.27
C ASN A 96 11.38 6.09 19.23
N THR A 97 11.62 6.60 18.01
CA THR A 97 12.47 7.79 17.76
C THR A 97 11.93 9.02 18.48
N GLU A 98 10.61 9.14 18.60
CA GLU A 98 9.92 10.30 19.18
C GLU A 98 9.81 10.22 20.71
N ARG A 99 9.78 9.01 21.28
CA ARG A 99 9.48 8.79 22.70
C ARG A 99 10.74 8.69 23.59
N ALA A 100 11.91 8.34 23.04
CA ALA A 100 13.08 7.99 23.86
C ALA A 100 14.37 8.73 23.47
N THR A 101 14.80 9.65 24.33
CA THR A 101 16.12 10.30 24.25
C THR A 101 17.26 9.32 24.53
N VAL A 102 18.49 9.62 24.07
CA VAL A 102 19.67 8.75 24.25
C VAL A 102 19.90 8.37 25.73
N PRO A 103 19.86 9.31 26.71
CA PRO A 103 20.07 8.96 28.12
C PRO A 103 18.94 8.09 28.69
N MET A 104 17.70 8.30 28.22
CA MET A 104 16.57 7.45 28.63
C MET A 104 16.74 6.03 28.11
N ARG A 105 17.18 5.86 26.85
CA ARG A 105 17.47 4.53 26.27
C ARG A 105 18.56 3.80 27.03
N GLU A 106 19.65 4.48 27.38
CA GLU A 106 20.72 3.90 28.20
C GLU A 106 20.20 3.35 29.54
N LYS A 107 19.34 4.12 30.21
CA LYS A 107 18.67 3.69 31.45
C LYS A 107 17.75 2.48 31.22
N ILE A 108 16.98 2.46 30.13
CA ILE A 108 16.09 1.34 29.79
C ILE A 108 16.91 0.07 29.50
N TYR A 109 17.98 0.16 28.71
CA TYR A 109 18.88 -0.95 28.44
C TYR A 109 19.55 -1.48 29.71
N ALA A 110 19.97 -0.59 30.61
CA ALA A 110 20.55 -0.98 31.90
C ALA A 110 19.54 -1.66 32.84
N GLN A 111 18.26 -1.28 32.76
CA GLN A 111 17.19 -1.93 33.52
C GLN A 111 16.91 -3.36 33.04
N GLY A 112 17.15 -3.67 31.77
CA GLY A 112 16.79 -4.96 31.17
C GLY A 112 15.27 -5.20 31.08
N GLY A 113 14.89 -6.41 30.66
CA GLY A 113 13.52 -6.80 30.34
C GLY A 113 13.34 -7.11 28.85
N ILE A 114 12.09 -7.15 28.40
CA ILE A 114 11.75 -7.28 27.00
C ILE A 114 11.65 -5.88 26.38
N LEU A 115 12.44 -5.63 25.34
CA LEU A 115 12.45 -4.35 24.65
C LEU A 115 12.11 -4.55 23.18
N SER A 116 11.10 -3.83 22.69
CA SER A 116 10.86 -3.67 21.26
C SER A 116 11.55 -2.40 20.79
N VAL A 117 12.45 -2.52 19.83
CA VAL A 117 13.26 -1.41 19.33
C VAL A 117 13.19 -1.38 17.81
N THR A 118 12.88 -0.22 17.25
CA THR A 118 12.92 -0.05 15.78
C THR A 118 14.31 -0.38 15.23
N SER A 119 14.37 -1.07 14.08
CA SER A 119 15.62 -1.58 13.50
C SER A 119 16.69 -0.50 13.34
N ARG A 120 16.29 0.72 12.95
CA ARG A 120 17.22 1.85 12.76
C ARG A 120 17.89 2.29 14.06
N ILE A 121 17.12 2.43 15.15
CA ILE A 121 17.67 2.83 16.45
C ILE A 121 18.59 1.72 16.96
N LEU A 122 18.16 0.46 16.84
CA LEU A 122 18.92 -0.68 17.34
C LEU A 122 20.29 -0.81 16.67
N VAL A 123 20.39 -0.67 15.33
CA VAL A 123 21.70 -0.69 14.64
C VAL A 123 22.63 0.39 15.18
N VAL A 124 22.12 1.61 15.36
CA VAL A 124 22.92 2.75 15.84
C VAL A 124 23.37 2.54 17.28
N ASP A 125 22.48 2.06 18.14
CA ASP A 125 22.77 1.82 19.56
C ASP A 125 23.76 0.65 19.74
N LEU A 126 23.71 -0.39 18.89
CA LEU A 126 24.69 -1.49 18.87
C LEU A 126 26.07 -1.03 18.36
N LEU A 127 26.12 -0.25 17.27
CA LEU A 127 27.38 0.24 16.70
C LEU A 127 28.08 1.28 17.59
N SER A 128 27.31 2.16 18.24
CA SER A 128 27.82 3.15 19.19
C SER A 128 28.19 2.57 20.55
N LYS A 129 27.90 1.28 20.78
CA LYS A 129 28.06 0.58 22.06
C LYS A 129 27.23 1.18 23.21
N LEU A 130 26.15 1.88 22.89
CA LEU A 130 25.14 2.28 23.89
C LEU A 130 24.47 1.03 24.46
N LEU A 131 24.18 0.06 23.59
CA LEU A 131 23.77 -1.28 23.95
C LEU A 131 24.90 -2.25 23.63
N ASP A 132 25.47 -2.86 24.68
CA ASP A 132 26.51 -3.86 24.53
C ASP A 132 25.92 -5.20 24.08
N PRO A 133 26.29 -5.75 22.90
CA PRO A 133 25.70 -6.99 22.40
C PRO A 133 25.92 -8.19 23.31
N GLU A 134 26.98 -8.20 24.12
CA GLU A 134 27.28 -9.29 25.07
C GLU A 134 26.24 -9.39 26.20
N LYS A 135 25.60 -8.27 26.56
CA LYS A 135 24.58 -8.24 27.63
C LYS A 135 23.21 -8.76 27.16
N ILE A 136 23.00 -8.86 25.85
CA ILE A 136 21.74 -9.33 25.27
C ILE A 136 21.62 -10.83 25.55
N THR A 137 20.52 -11.22 26.20
CA THR A 137 20.22 -12.64 26.47
C THR A 137 19.73 -13.35 25.21
N GLY A 138 18.94 -12.67 24.39
CA GLY A 138 18.48 -13.20 23.12
C GLY A 138 17.73 -12.19 22.27
N MET A 139 17.44 -12.61 21.03
CA MET A 139 16.74 -11.79 20.04
C MET A 139 15.61 -12.61 19.40
N VAL A 140 14.43 -12.00 19.34
CA VAL A 140 13.24 -12.51 18.65
C VAL A 140 13.00 -11.64 17.44
N VAL A 141 12.97 -12.25 16.26
CA VAL A 141 12.83 -11.58 14.97
C VAL A 141 11.48 -11.96 14.36
N LEU A 142 10.64 -10.96 14.08
CA LEU A 142 9.36 -11.14 13.38
C LEU A 142 9.52 -10.85 11.87
N HIS A 143 8.54 -11.27 11.06
CA HIS A 143 8.50 -11.07 9.60
C HIS A 143 9.78 -11.52 8.88
N ALA A 144 10.27 -12.72 9.22
CA ALA A 144 11.52 -13.24 8.68
C ALA A 144 11.56 -13.37 7.14
N ASP A 145 10.39 -13.40 6.49
CA ASP A 145 10.19 -13.38 5.05
C ASP A 145 10.71 -12.10 4.37
N ARG A 146 10.75 -10.97 5.10
CA ARG A 146 11.23 -9.68 4.59
C ARG A 146 12.76 -9.56 4.66
N ILE A 147 13.45 -10.49 5.34
CA ILE A 147 14.88 -10.35 5.67
C ILE A 147 15.77 -10.82 4.52
N VAL A 148 16.26 -9.85 3.76
CA VAL A 148 17.28 -10.05 2.70
C VAL A 148 18.66 -9.68 3.23
N ALA A 149 19.74 -10.17 2.61
CA ALA A 149 21.13 -9.91 3.04
C ALA A 149 21.50 -8.43 3.19
N THR A 150 20.82 -7.53 2.47
CA THR A 150 21.00 -6.08 2.49
C THR A 150 20.04 -5.34 3.43
N SER A 151 19.12 -6.04 4.09
CA SER A 151 18.18 -5.45 5.04
C SER A 151 18.88 -4.98 6.32
N THR A 152 18.26 -4.04 7.02
CA THR A 152 18.74 -3.51 8.30
C THR A 152 18.68 -4.59 9.38
N GLU A 153 17.65 -5.44 9.34
CA GLU A 153 17.44 -6.56 10.26
C GLU A 153 18.55 -7.60 10.10
N ALA A 154 18.91 -7.97 8.87
CA ALA A 154 20.07 -8.83 8.61
C ALA A 154 21.38 -8.20 9.11
N PHE A 155 21.48 -6.86 9.07
CA PHE A 155 22.65 -6.16 9.60
C PHE A 155 22.71 -6.22 11.13
N ILE A 156 21.59 -6.02 11.83
CA ILE A 156 21.47 -6.18 13.29
C ILE A 156 21.90 -7.59 13.70
N ILE A 157 21.32 -8.61 13.07
CA ILE A 157 21.59 -10.01 13.38
C ILE A 157 23.08 -10.32 13.19
N ARG A 158 23.71 -9.78 12.14
CA ARG A 158 25.14 -9.93 11.88
C ARG A 158 25.99 -9.32 12.99
N ILE A 159 25.73 -8.07 13.39
CA ILE A 159 26.46 -7.41 14.50
C ILE A 159 26.29 -8.20 15.79
N TYR A 160 25.05 -8.57 16.11
CA TYR A 160 24.71 -9.35 17.29
C TYR A 160 25.47 -10.68 17.32
N ARG A 161 25.44 -11.47 16.24
CA ARG A 161 26.11 -12.79 16.20
C ARG A 161 27.63 -12.69 16.16
N GLN A 162 28.21 -11.64 15.59
CA GLN A 162 29.67 -11.44 15.59
C GLN A 162 30.23 -11.30 17.00
N ILE A 163 29.53 -10.57 17.87
CA ILE A 163 29.97 -10.28 19.23
C ILE A 163 29.40 -11.30 20.22
N ASN A 164 28.09 -11.59 20.14
CA ASN A 164 27.39 -12.49 21.06
C ASN A 164 27.15 -13.87 20.44
N LYS A 165 27.94 -14.85 20.90
CA LYS A 165 27.82 -16.26 20.51
C LYS A 165 26.99 -17.10 21.50
N SER A 166 26.58 -16.51 22.62
CA SER A 166 25.92 -17.22 23.73
C SER A 166 24.41 -17.03 23.78
N GLY A 167 23.93 -15.86 23.35
CA GLY A 167 22.51 -15.53 23.36
C GLY A 167 21.74 -16.27 22.26
N PHE A 168 20.45 -16.48 22.50
CA PHE A 168 19.58 -17.17 21.56
C PHE A 168 19.13 -16.25 20.42
N LEU A 169 18.71 -16.83 19.30
CA LEU A 169 18.09 -16.12 18.18
C LEU A 169 16.93 -16.97 17.65
N LYS A 170 15.75 -16.39 17.61
CA LYS A 170 14.54 -17.07 17.13
C LYS A 170 13.86 -16.19 16.10
N ALA A 171 13.53 -16.76 14.95
CA ALA A 171 12.92 -16.03 13.85
C ALA A 171 11.56 -16.63 13.50
N PHE A 172 10.59 -15.78 13.22
CA PHE A 172 9.21 -16.15 12.97
C PHE A 172 8.71 -15.56 11.65
N SER A 173 7.89 -16.33 10.94
CA SER A 173 7.11 -15.86 9.79
C SER A 173 5.83 -16.68 9.64
N ASP A 174 4.77 -16.03 9.19
CA ASP A 174 3.47 -16.61 8.86
C ASP A 174 3.22 -16.68 7.34
N SER A 175 4.16 -16.19 6.52
CA SER A 175 4.06 -16.13 5.06
C SER A 175 5.09 -17.05 4.38
N PRO A 176 4.68 -18.22 3.88
CA PRO A 176 5.61 -19.18 3.28
C PRO A 176 6.02 -18.82 1.84
N GLU A 177 5.28 -17.96 1.13
CA GLU A 177 5.46 -17.71 -0.30
C GLU A 177 6.83 -17.10 -0.65
N PRO A 178 7.34 -16.09 0.06
CA PRO A 178 8.63 -15.46 -0.25
C PRO A 178 9.80 -16.46 -0.20
N PHE A 179 9.73 -17.42 0.72
CA PHE A 179 10.73 -18.49 0.89
C PHE A 179 10.77 -19.51 -0.25
N THR A 180 9.96 -19.35 -1.31
CA THR A 180 9.96 -20.27 -2.47
C THR A 180 10.44 -19.63 -3.76
N THR A 181 10.75 -18.33 -3.73
CA THR A 181 11.14 -17.57 -4.92
C THR A 181 12.65 -17.47 -5.04
N GLY A 182 13.20 -17.83 -6.21
CA GLY A 182 14.65 -17.78 -6.49
C GLY A 182 15.37 -19.12 -6.31
N PHE A 183 16.70 -19.07 -6.25
CA PHE A 183 17.55 -20.26 -6.16
C PHE A 183 17.88 -20.61 -4.70
N ALA A 184 17.57 -21.83 -4.27
CA ALA A 184 17.75 -22.33 -2.90
C ALA A 184 17.34 -21.29 -1.81
N PRO A 185 16.09 -20.80 -1.88
CA PRO A 185 15.64 -19.67 -1.08
C PRO A 185 15.71 -19.94 0.42
N LEU A 186 15.22 -21.10 0.90
CA LEU A 186 15.20 -21.41 2.33
C LEU A 186 16.62 -21.41 2.91
N ALA A 187 17.56 -22.04 2.21
CA ALA A 187 18.97 -22.06 2.63
C ALA A 187 19.59 -20.65 2.67
N ASN A 188 19.23 -19.77 1.74
CA ASN A 188 19.71 -18.38 1.73
C ASN A 188 19.15 -17.57 2.91
N TYR A 189 17.85 -17.71 3.21
CA TYR A 189 17.24 -17.07 4.38
C TYR A 189 17.85 -17.57 5.69
N MET A 190 18.03 -18.88 5.85
CA MET A 190 18.71 -19.46 7.02
C MET A 190 20.12 -18.93 7.21
N ARG A 191 20.88 -18.77 6.11
CA ARG A 191 22.23 -18.18 6.13
C ARG A 191 22.20 -16.72 6.59
N ASN A 192 21.27 -15.92 6.06
CA ASN A 192 21.13 -14.51 6.43
C ASN A 192 20.71 -14.32 7.90
N LEU A 193 19.88 -15.24 8.40
CA LEU A 193 19.41 -15.25 9.79
C LEU A 193 20.40 -15.92 10.75
N PHE A 194 21.49 -16.53 10.27
CA PHE A 194 22.43 -17.31 11.10
C PHE A 194 21.76 -18.45 11.89
N LEU A 195 20.73 -19.06 11.31
CA LEU A 195 19.98 -20.17 11.91
C LEU A 195 20.32 -21.49 11.20
N ARG A 196 20.41 -22.56 11.98
CA ARG A 196 20.79 -23.90 11.47
C ARG A 196 19.60 -24.81 11.26
N LYS A 197 18.48 -24.53 11.92
CA LYS A 197 17.29 -25.36 11.91
C LYS A 197 16.08 -24.53 11.49
N THR A 198 15.18 -25.16 10.75
CA THR A 198 13.88 -24.63 10.36
C THR A 198 12.77 -25.56 10.84
N SER A 199 11.76 -25.01 11.48
CA SER A 199 10.55 -25.72 11.88
C SER A 199 9.39 -25.25 11.00
N LEU A 200 8.69 -26.18 10.34
CA LEU A 200 7.66 -25.89 9.35
C LEU A 200 6.31 -26.43 9.85
N TRP A 201 5.34 -25.55 10.04
CA TRP A 201 4.03 -25.88 10.63
C TRP A 201 2.88 -25.50 9.70
N PRO A 202 2.69 -26.25 8.60
CA PRO A 202 1.52 -26.08 7.74
C PRO A 202 0.22 -26.53 8.42
N ARG A 203 -0.93 -26.04 7.94
CA ARG A 203 -2.26 -26.48 8.43
C ARG A 203 -2.52 -27.99 8.29
N PHE A 204 -1.88 -28.64 7.31
CA PHE A 204 -1.95 -30.09 7.09
C PHE A 204 -0.91 -30.90 7.89
N HIS A 205 -0.16 -30.27 8.80
CA HIS A 205 0.71 -30.98 9.72
C HIS A 205 -0.12 -31.88 10.65
N VAL A 206 0.37 -33.09 10.93
CA VAL A 206 -0.41 -34.13 11.63
C VAL A 206 -0.92 -33.64 12.98
N THR A 207 -0.04 -33.10 13.83
CA THR A 207 -0.44 -32.63 15.17
C THR A 207 -1.35 -31.38 15.14
N VAL A 208 -1.22 -30.54 14.10
CA VAL A 208 -2.09 -29.37 13.91
C VAL A 208 -3.49 -29.83 13.51
N ALA A 209 -3.57 -30.75 12.55
CA ALA A 209 -4.84 -31.33 12.11
C ALA A 209 -5.53 -32.09 13.26
N GLU A 210 -4.79 -32.89 14.04
CA GLU A 210 -5.35 -33.60 15.21
C GLU A 210 -5.86 -32.62 16.29
N SER A 211 -5.13 -31.54 16.56
CA SER A 211 -5.53 -30.55 17.57
C SER A 211 -6.80 -29.77 17.16
N LEU A 212 -6.97 -29.49 15.86
CA LEU A 212 -8.09 -28.70 15.33
C LEU A 212 -9.31 -29.56 14.95
N GLU A 213 -9.10 -30.82 14.55
CA GLU A 213 -10.17 -31.73 14.13
C GLU A 213 -10.64 -32.67 15.26
N GLY A 214 -9.80 -32.90 16.28
CA GLY A 214 -10.03 -33.91 17.33
C GLY A 214 -11.15 -33.61 18.32
N HIS A 215 -11.55 -32.34 18.49
CA HIS A 215 -12.50 -31.91 19.53
C HIS A 215 -13.92 -31.60 19.04
N ARG A 216 -14.23 -31.89 17.76
CA ARG A 216 -15.48 -31.68 16.95
C ARG A 216 -15.15 -30.75 15.77
N LYS A 217 -15.68 -31.00 14.57
CA LYS A 217 -15.54 -30.06 13.43
C LYS A 217 -16.55 -28.93 13.55
N ALA A 218 -16.21 -27.72 13.10
CA ALA A 218 -17.14 -26.61 13.11
C ALA A 218 -18.28 -26.95 12.15
N GLU A 219 -19.51 -26.59 12.50
CA GLU A 219 -20.59 -26.65 11.53
C GLU A 219 -20.38 -25.49 10.57
N VAL A 220 -19.74 -25.79 9.45
CA VAL A 220 -19.50 -24.85 8.36
C VAL A 220 -20.57 -25.09 7.31
N ILE A 221 -21.33 -24.04 7.02
CA ILE A 221 -22.38 -24.05 6.01
C ILE A 221 -21.89 -23.24 4.84
N GLU A 222 -21.56 -23.93 3.75
CA GLU A 222 -21.12 -23.33 2.50
C GLU A 222 -22.35 -22.95 1.67
N LEU A 223 -22.49 -21.66 1.38
CA LEU A 223 -23.56 -21.07 0.60
C LEU A 223 -23.00 -20.57 -0.73
N GLU A 224 -23.20 -21.36 -1.78
CA GLU A 224 -22.85 -20.99 -3.14
C GLU A 224 -23.93 -20.08 -3.73
N VAL A 225 -23.55 -18.83 -4.01
CA VAL A 225 -24.45 -17.84 -4.61
C VAL A 225 -24.17 -17.72 -6.11
N PRO A 226 -25.16 -17.94 -7.00
CA PRO A 226 -24.96 -17.74 -8.43
C PRO A 226 -24.88 -16.25 -8.78
N MET A 227 -23.95 -15.88 -9.67
CA MET A 227 -23.91 -14.53 -10.24
C MET A 227 -25.08 -14.32 -11.22
N THR A 228 -25.54 -13.07 -11.35
CA THR A 228 -26.51 -12.70 -12.38
C THR A 228 -25.91 -12.84 -13.78
N ASP A 229 -26.76 -13.04 -14.80
CA ASP A 229 -26.30 -13.17 -16.18
C ASP A 229 -25.54 -11.92 -16.66
N LYS A 230 -25.97 -10.73 -16.24
CA LYS A 230 -25.31 -9.44 -16.53
C LYS A 230 -23.93 -9.35 -15.85
N MET A 231 -23.81 -9.79 -14.59
CA MET A 231 -22.50 -9.86 -13.92
C MET A 231 -21.54 -10.83 -14.61
N ARG A 232 -22.03 -12.00 -15.02
CA ARG A 232 -21.21 -13.00 -15.74
C ARG A 232 -20.72 -12.47 -17.09
N GLU A 233 -21.57 -11.75 -17.82
CA GLU A 233 -21.18 -11.10 -19.08
C GLU A 233 -20.07 -10.05 -18.85
N ILE A 234 -20.20 -9.21 -17.82
CA ILE A 234 -19.17 -8.22 -17.45
C ILE A 234 -17.87 -8.92 -17.05
N GLN A 235 -17.93 -9.95 -16.20
CA GLN A 235 -16.73 -10.70 -15.79
C GLN A 235 -15.97 -11.26 -17.00
N ASN A 236 -16.68 -11.89 -17.94
CA ASN A 236 -16.07 -12.46 -19.14
C ASN A 236 -15.45 -11.38 -20.04
N ALA A 237 -16.13 -10.24 -20.21
CA ALA A 237 -15.61 -9.11 -20.98
C ALA A 237 -14.33 -8.52 -20.36
N VAL A 238 -14.23 -8.43 -19.04
CA VAL A 238 -12.99 -7.96 -18.38
C VAL A 238 -11.87 -8.99 -18.51
N LEU A 239 -12.16 -10.29 -18.33
CA LEU A 239 -11.15 -11.34 -18.48
C LEU A 239 -10.57 -11.38 -19.89
N GLU A 240 -11.39 -11.16 -20.92
CA GLU A 240 -10.93 -11.01 -22.31
C GLU A 240 -9.99 -9.80 -22.47
N CYS A 241 -10.35 -8.64 -21.89
CA CYS A 241 -9.48 -7.46 -21.89
C CYS A 241 -8.13 -7.71 -21.18
N VAL A 242 -8.14 -8.44 -20.06
CA VAL A 242 -6.93 -8.81 -19.31
C VAL A 242 -6.06 -9.76 -20.14
N GLU A 243 -6.65 -10.77 -20.78
CA GLU A 243 -5.91 -11.73 -21.62
C GLU A 243 -5.21 -11.04 -22.80
N ILE A 244 -5.93 -10.15 -23.51
CA ILE A 244 -5.37 -9.40 -24.64
C ILE A 244 -4.23 -8.48 -24.16
N SER A 245 -4.41 -7.83 -23.01
CA SER A 245 -3.42 -6.93 -22.43
C SER A 245 -2.15 -7.68 -21.98
N ILE A 246 -2.30 -8.89 -21.40
CA ILE A 246 -1.16 -9.76 -21.07
C ILE A 246 -0.45 -10.26 -22.33
N ALA A 247 -1.20 -10.64 -23.37
CA ALA A 247 -0.61 -11.07 -24.65
C ALA A 247 0.22 -9.94 -25.31
N GLU A 248 -0.27 -8.71 -25.24
CA GLU A 248 0.45 -7.52 -25.71
C GLU A 248 1.70 -7.25 -24.86
N LEU A 249 1.59 -7.37 -23.54
CA LEU A 249 2.71 -7.21 -22.60
C LEU A 249 3.82 -8.24 -22.85
N LYS A 250 3.47 -9.50 -23.10
CA LYS A 250 4.39 -10.58 -23.48
C LYS A 250 5.09 -10.29 -24.80
N LYS A 251 4.32 -9.86 -25.81
CA LYS A 251 4.86 -9.52 -27.14
C LYS A 251 5.85 -8.36 -27.08
N ALA A 252 5.60 -7.37 -26.22
CA ALA A 252 6.47 -6.21 -26.06
C ALA A 252 7.79 -6.54 -25.33
N ASN A 253 7.83 -7.59 -24.49
CA ASN A 253 8.96 -7.91 -23.62
C ASN A 253 9.41 -9.37 -23.76
N THR A 254 10.09 -9.71 -24.85
CA THR A 254 10.53 -11.09 -25.14
C THR A 254 11.71 -11.59 -24.30
N GLY A 255 12.30 -10.75 -23.46
CA GLY A 255 13.50 -11.07 -22.66
C GLY A 255 13.26 -11.44 -21.19
N LEU A 256 12.00 -11.50 -20.74
CA LEU A 256 11.64 -11.84 -19.35
C LEU A 256 11.16 -13.29 -19.25
N ASP A 257 11.31 -13.87 -18.05
CA ASP A 257 10.70 -15.17 -17.75
C ASP A 257 9.18 -15.01 -17.67
N MET A 258 8.50 -15.34 -18.77
CA MET A 258 7.07 -15.13 -18.98
C MET A 258 6.20 -16.30 -18.47
N ALA A 259 6.80 -17.32 -17.85
CA ALA A 259 6.08 -18.50 -17.36
C ALA A 259 5.03 -18.13 -16.30
N ASP A 260 5.31 -17.10 -15.51
CA ASP A 260 4.45 -16.65 -14.41
C ASP A 260 3.31 -15.72 -14.85
N TRP A 261 3.27 -15.28 -16.11
CA TRP A 261 2.22 -14.36 -16.61
C TRP A 261 1.07 -15.14 -17.24
N THR A 262 0.24 -15.76 -16.41
CA THR A 262 -0.98 -16.48 -16.83
C THR A 262 -2.25 -15.73 -16.44
N LEU A 263 -3.40 -16.11 -17.01
CA LEU A 263 -4.69 -15.55 -16.58
C LEU A 263 -4.92 -15.80 -15.08
N ASP A 264 -4.63 -17.01 -14.61
CA ASP A 264 -4.72 -17.37 -13.18
C ASP A 264 -3.83 -16.47 -12.32
N SER A 265 -2.59 -16.22 -12.76
CA SER A 265 -1.66 -15.33 -12.06
C SER A 265 -2.21 -13.90 -11.95
N ALA A 266 -2.96 -13.44 -12.96
CA ALA A 266 -3.49 -12.09 -13.04
C ALA A 266 -4.65 -11.84 -12.06
N LEU A 267 -5.34 -12.89 -11.59
CA LEU A 267 -6.44 -12.74 -10.64
C LEU A 267 -5.95 -12.50 -9.20
N HIS A 268 -4.69 -12.77 -8.91
CA HIS A 268 -4.12 -12.59 -7.57
C HIS A 268 -3.88 -11.12 -7.26
N ARG A 269 -4.18 -10.69 -6.01
CA ARG A 269 -3.95 -9.32 -5.52
C ARG A 269 -2.51 -8.83 -5.71
N SER A 270 -1.51 -9.70 -5.69
CA SER A 270 -0.08 -9.36 -5.77
C SER A 270 0.51 -9.34 -7.19
N PHE A 271 -0.30 -9.53 -8.24
CA PHE A 271 0.22 -9.68 -9.61
C PHE A 271 0.87 -8.42 -10.17
N ASP A 272 0.31 -7.25 -9.87
CA ASP A 272 0.84 -5.92 -10.20
C ASP A 272 2.19 -5.69 -9.52
N ILE A 273 2.32 -6.08 -8.25
CA ILE A 273 3.59 -6.05 -7.52
C ILE A 273 4.59 -7.00 -8.18
N ALA A 274 4.16 -8.20 -8.61
CA ALA A 274 5.03 -9.16 -9.28
C ALA A 274 5.53 -8.65 -10.64
N ILE A 275 4.63 -8.12 -11.48
CA ILE A 275 4.97 -7.48 -12.76
C ILE A 275 5.90 -6.30 -12.53
N ARG A 276 5.55 -5.39 -11.60
CA ARG A 276 6.38 -4.23 -11.30
C ARG A 276 7.74 -4.66 -10.78
N ARG A 277 7.84 -5.67 -9.93
CA ARG A 277 9.12 -6.20 -9.43
C ARG A 277 9.99 -6.77 -10.55
N GLN A 278 9.39 -7.46 -11.52
CA GLN A 278 10.12 -7.99 -12.69
C GLN A 278 10.51 -6.89 -13.70
N LEU A 279 9.67 -5.86 -13.84
CA LEU A 279 9.91 -4.74 -14.77
C LEU A 279 10.73 -3.60 -14.17
N ASP A 280 10.78 -3.38 -12.84
CA ASP A 280 11.53 -2.30 -12.18
C ASP A 280 13.01 -2.23 -12.60
N PRO A 281 13.73 -3.37 -12.76
CA PRO A 281 15.07 -3.45 -13.36
C PRO A 281 15.23 -2.69 -14.68
N MET A 282 14.23 -2.79 -15.56
CA MET A 282 14.26 -2.24 -16.91
C MET A 282 13.21 -1.16 -17.11
N TRP A 283 12.53 -0.67 -16.06
CA TRP A 283 11.34 0.18 -16.18
C TRP A 283 11.60 1.43 -17.01
N HIS A 284 12.81 1.98 -16.91
CA HIS A 284 13.28 3.12 -17.68
C HIS A 284 13.41 2.83 -19.19
N ARG A 285 13.64 1.58 -19.60
CA ARG A 285 13.68 1.11 -21.01
C ARG A 285 12.30 0.72 -21.55
N VAL A 286 11.37 0.42 -20.65
CA VAL A 286 10.02 0.00 -21.01
C VAL A 286 9.29 1.17 -21.68
N SER A 287 8.66 0.90 -22.83
CA SER A 287 7.93 1.91 -23.60
C SER A 287 6.78 2.52 -22.80
N PHE A 288 6.40 3.77 -23.08
CA PHE A 288 5.23 4.41 -22.46
C PHE A 288 3.97 3.54 -22.59
N ARG A 289 3.75 2.95 -23.77
CA ARG A 289 2.63 2.03 -24.04
C ARG A 289 2.63 0.82 -23.10
N THR A 290 3.79 0.24 -22.86
CA THR A 290 3.91 -0.90 -21.94
C THR A 290 3.66 -0.49 -20.50
N ARG A 291 4.14 0.69 -20.07
CA ARG A 291 3.82 1.23 -18.73
C ARG A 291 2.32 1.48 -18.58
N GLN A 292 1.67 2.01 -19.62
CA GLN A 292 0.23 2.19 -19.67
C GLN A 292 -0.51 0.86 -19.50
N ILE A 293 -0.13 -0.19 -20.24
CA ILE A 293 -0.75 -1.53 -20.13
C ILE A 293 -0.62 -2.10 -18.70
N VAL A 294 0.50 -1.87 -18.02
CA VAL A 294 0.66 -2.31 -16.61
C VAL A 294 -0.29 -1.56 -15.67
N SER A 295 -0.53 -0.26 -15.93
CA SER A 295 -1.55 0.52 -15.22
C SER A 295 -2.96 0.00 -15.54
N ASP A 296 -3.26 -0.20 -16.81
CA ASP A 296 -4.54 -0.71 -17.30
C ASP A 296 -4.86 -2.09 -16.71
N LEU A 297 -3.87 -2.99 -16.59
CA LEU A 297 -4.03 -4.28 -15.92
C LEU A 297 -4.36 -4.13 -14.43
N SER A 298 -3.87 -3.08 -13.79
CA SER A 298 -4.21 -2.77 -12.39
C SER A 298 -5.67 -2.31 -12.29
N ASP A 299 -6.10 -1.45 -13.22
CA ASP A 299 -7.47 -0.94 -13.29
C ASP A 299 -8.48 -2.05 -13.65
N LEU A 300 -8.19 -2.89 -14.65
CA LEU A 300 -9.05 -4.03 -15.04
C LEU A 300 -9.25 -5.02 -13.89
N ARG A 301 -8.21 -5.27 -13.08
CA ARG A 301 -8.31 -6.12 -11.89
C ARG A 301 -9.12 -5.46 -10.77
N ALA A 302 -8.99 -4.14 -10.62
CA ALA A 302 -9.83 -3.38 -9.70
C ALA A 302 -11.30 -3.42 -10.12
N ILE A 303 -11.60 -3.38 -11.43
CA ILE A 303 -12.96 -3.54 -11.97
C ILE A 303 -13.53 -4.93 -11.65
N LEU A 304 -12.76 -6.01 -11.81
CA LEU A 304 -13.21 -7.36 -11.42
C LEU A 304 -13.57 -7.45 -9.93
N HIS A 305 -12.80 -6.77 -9.07
CA HIS A 305 -13.10 -6.72 -7.64
C HIS A 305 -14.33 -5.85 -7.34
N ALA A 306 -14.44 -4.69 -8.00
CA ALA A 306 -15.56 -3.77 -7.83
C ALA A 306 -16.89 -4.39 -8.28
N LEU A 307 -16.89 -5.28 -9.28
CA LEU A 307 -18.11 -5.95 -9.75
C LEU A 307 -18.81 -6.74 -8.65
N LEU A 308 -18.03 -7.41 -7.79
CA LEU A 308 -18.53 -8.28 -6.72
C LEU A 308 -18.78 -7.52 -5.41
N THR A 309 -18.03 -6.43 -5.18
CA THR A 309 -18.07 -5.67 -3.91
C THR A 309 -18.95 -4.43 -3.94
N TYR A 310 -19.18 -3.81 -5.12
CA TYR A 310 -19.96 -2.58 -5.22
C TYR A 310 -21.42 -2.89 -5.58
N ASP A 311 -22.33 -2.00 -5.19
CA ASP A 311 -23.68 -1.99 -5.76
C ASP A 311 -23.63 -1.58 -7.24
N ALA A 312 -24.70 -1.90 -7.98
CA ALA A 312 -24.78 -1.62 -9.42
C ALA A 312 -24.57 -0.12 -9.76
N VAL A 313 -25.08 0.80 -8.93
CA VAL A 313 -24.97 2.25 -9.17
C VAL A 313 -23.53 2.73 -8.94
N SER A 314 -22.94 2.38 -7.79
CA SER A 314 -21.56 2.73 -7.45
C SER A 314 -20.57 2.12 -8.44
N PHE A 315 -20.85 0.91 -8.94
CA PHE A 315 -20.04 0.27 -9.97
C PHE A 315 -20.03 1.06 -11.28
N VAL A 316 -21.19 1.54 -11.76
CA VAL A 316 -21.26 2.39 -12.96
C VAL A 316 -20.55 3.73 -12.73
N LYS A 317 -20.75 4.36 -11.56
CA LYS A 317 -20.03 5.59 -11.19
C LYS A 317 -18.51 5.39 -11.22
N TYR A 318 -18.03 4.26 -10.72
CA TYR A 318 -16.62 3.90 -10.73
C TYR A 318 -16.10 3.74 -12.16
N LEU A 319 -16.83 3.04 -13.03
CA LEU A 319 -16.49 2.89 -14.45
C LEU A 319 -16.41 4.23 -15.19
N ASP A 320 -17.38 5.13 -15.01
CA ASP A 320 -17.35 6.45 -15.64
C ASP A 320 -16.20 7.32 -15.11
N THR A 321 -15.82 7.15 -13.84
CA THR A 321 -14.64 7.80 -13.25
C THR A 321 -13.35 7.31 -13.90
N ILE A 322 -13.21 6.00 -14.15
CA ILE A 322 -12.06 5.43 -14.87
C ILE A 322 -11.98 6.00 -16.29
N VAL A 323 -13.09 6.02 -17.04
CA VAL A 323 -13.09 6.58 -18.40
C VAL A 323 -12.69 8.04 -18.40
N THR A 324 -13.17 8.82 -17.44
CA THR A 324 -12.81 10.24 -17.30
C THR A 324 -11.33 10.39 -16.99
N ALA A 325 -10.77 9.58 -16.08
CA ALA A 325 -9.35 9.62 -15.72
C ALA A 325 -8.41 9.21 -16.88
N HIS A 326 -8.85 8.29 -17.74
CA HIS A 326 -8.11 7.84 -18.92
C HIS A 326 -8.40 8.65 -20.19
N SER A 327 -9.35 9.58 -20.14
CA SER A 327 -9.62 10.49 -21.24
C SER A 327 -8.52 11.58 -21.31
N PRO A 328 -7.85 11.77 -22.47
CA PRO A 328 -6.89 12.84 -22.60
C PRO A 328 -7.62 14.19 -22.60
N PRO A 329 -7.07 15.21 -21.93
CA PRO A 329 -7.56 16.58 -22.03
C PRO A 329 -7.79 17.07 -23.48
N PRO A 330 -8.62 18.10 -23.68
CA PRO A 330 -8.88 18.62 -25.02
C PRO A 330 -7.58 19.12 -25.68
N GLY A 331 -7.17 18.47 -26.79
CA GLY A 331 -6.02 18.88 -27.61
C GLY A 331 -4.83 17.90 -27.72
N SER A 332 -4.84 16.72 -27.09
CA SER A 332 -3.80 15.69 -27.33
C SER A 332 -4.21 14.66 -28.37
N THR A 333 -3.20 14.09 -29.00
CA THR A 333 -3.32 13.02 -29.99
C THR A 333 -3.86 11.73 -29.38
N ARG A 334 -4.56 10.95 -30.20
CA ARG A 334 -5.13 9.63 -29.89
C ARG A 334 -4.15 8.59 -29.30
N HIS A 335 -2.84 8.85 -29.30
CA HIS A 335 -1.82 7.92 -28.81
C HIS A 335 -1.73 7.81 -27.28
N ASN A 336 -2.47 8.64 -26.53
CA ASN A 336 -2.48 8.62 -25.06
C ASN A 336 -3.69 7.88 -24.45
N TYR A 337 -4.57 7.29 -25.26
CA TYR A 337 -5.68 6.49 -24.71
C TYR A 337 -5.20 5.10 -24.28
N SER A 338 -5.78 4.57 -23.21
CA SER A 338 -5.61 3.19 -22.80
C SER A 338 -6.13 2.23 -23.90
N PRO A 339 -5.29 1.34 -24.45
CA PRO A 339 -5.65 0.49 -25.60
C PRO A 339 -6.88 -0.39 -25.37
N TRP A 340 -7.13 -0.83 -24.13
CA TRP A 340 -8.24 -1.73 -23.82
C TRP A 340 -9.63 -1.08 -24.01
N LEU A 341 -9.74 0.26 -23.88
CA LEU A 341 -11.00 0.99 -24.10
C LEU A 341 -11.49 0.95 -25.56
N PHE A 342 -10.66 0.50 -26.50
CA PHE A 342 -11.05 0.32 -27.90
C PHE A 342 -11.43 -1.12 -28.23
N LEU A 343 -11.35 -2.04 -27.27
CA LEU A 343 -11.75 -3.43 -27.46
C LEU A 343 -13.28 -3.52 -27.47
N ASP A 344 -13.81 -4.40 -28.33
CA ASP A 344 -15.26 -4.66 -28.37
C ASP A 344 -15.77 -5.16 -27.00
N ALA A 345 -14.95 -5.95 -26.29
CA ALA A 345 -15.21 -6.40 -24.92
C ALA A 345 -15.41 -5.22 -23.93
N ALA A 346 -14.64 -4.13 -24.06
CA ALA A 346 -14.85 -2.95 -23.22
C ALA A 346 -16.22 -2.32 -23.49
N HIS A 347 -16.65 -2.23 -24.75
CA HIS A 347 -17.98 -1.69 -25.07
C HIS A 347 -19.11 -2.55 -24.49
N VAL A 348 -18.97 -3.89 -24.50
CA VAL A 348 -19.92 -4.80 -23.86
C VAL A 348 -19.98 -4.52 -22.36
N LEU A 349 -18.83 -4.39 -21.69
CA LEU A 349 -18.75 -4.06 -20.27
C LEU A 349 -19.53 -2.78 -19.91
N PHE A 350 -19.30 -1.67 -20.60
CA PHE A 350 -19.95 -0.40 -20.25
C PHE A 350 -21.45 -0.43 -20.56
N GLN A 351 -21.84 -1.07 -21.65
CA GLN A 351 -23.25 -1.18 -22.03
C GLN A 351 -24.03 -2.07 -21.04
N THR A 352 -23.49 -3.25 -20.71
CA THR A 352 -24.10 -4.16 -19.74
C THR A 352 -24.10 -3.54 -18.34
N ALA A 353 -23.04 -2.84 -17.91
CA ALA A 353 -23.02 -2.15 -16.62
C ALA A 353 -24.14 -1.10 -16.49
N LYS A 354 -24.35 -0.28 -17.53
CA LYS A 354 -25.45 0.71 -17.54
C LYS A 354 -26.83 0.06 -17.48
N SER A 355 -27.03 -1.05 -18.20
CA SER A 355 -28.32 -1.76 -18.21
C SER A 355 -28.65 -2.42 -16.86
N ARG A 356 -27.70 -2.60 -15.94
CA ARG A 356 -27.96 -3.01 -14.55
C ARG A 356 -28.66 -1.92 -13.74
N VAL A 357 -28.46 -0.66 -14.11
CA VAL A 357 -28.94 0.50 -13.35
C VAL A 357 -30.20 1.08 -13.99
N TYR A 358 -30.18 1.36 -15.29
CA TYR A 358 -31.32 1.90 -16.03
C TYR A 358 -31.31 1.45 -17.48
N GLU A 359 -32.49 1.29 -18.05
CA GLU A 359 -32.68 0.92 -19.46
C GLU A 359 -33.57 1.94 -20.19
N GLY A 360 -33.31 2.16 -21.48
CA GLY A 360 -34.15 3.01 -22.31
C GLY A 360 -35.41 2.28 -22.78
N LYS A 361 -36.57 2.76 -22.33
CA LYS A 361 -37.88 2.28 -22.80
C LYS A 361 -38.18 2.90 -24.16
N ILE A 362 -38.40 2.05 -25.17
CA ILE A 362 -38.98 2.47 -26.45
C ILE A 362 -40.50 2.46 -26.29
N THR A 363 -41.11 3.61 -26.00
CA THR A 363 -42.57 3.74 -26.07
C THR A 363 -42.99 3.72 -27.53
N ARG A 364 -43.58 2.60 -28.00
CA ARG A 364 -44.25 2.52 -29.30
C ARG A 364 -45.65 3.12 -29.19
N ASP A 365 -45.76 4.43 -28.98
CA ASP A 365 -47.00 5.14 -29.23
C ASP A 365 -46.74 6.58 -29.70
N ALA A 366 -47.43 6.92 -30.80
CA ALA A 366 -47.57 8.21 -31.47
C ALA A 366 -46.34 8.88 -32.14
N ALA A 367 -46.25 8.69 -33.46
CA ALA A 367 -45.77 9.64 -34.48
C ALA A 367 -44.51 10.49 -34.19
N ASN A 368 -43.39 10.05 -34.77
CA ASN A 368 -42.24 10.86 -35.24
C ASN A 368 -41.31 11.58 -34.24
N THR A 369 -41.36 11.29 -32.94
CA THR A 369 -40.23 11.58 -32.02
C THR A 369 -39.89 10.34 -31.20
N LEU A 370 -38.68 9.79 -31.41
CA LEU A 370 -38.12 8.69 -30.60
C LEU A 370 -37.62 9.25 -29.27
N ASP A 371 -38.52 9.66 -28.38
CA ASP A 371 -38.13 10.01 -27.02
C ASP A 371 -38.10 8.73 -26.18
N SER A 372 -36.93 8.09 -26.11
CA SER A 372 -36.71 6.96 -25.19
C SER A 372 -36.72 7.47 -23.75
N THR A 373 -37.75 7.14 -22.97
CA THR A 373 -37.78 7.41 -21.53
C THR A 373 -36.91 6.37 -20.83
N LEU A 374 -36.02 6.79 -19.93
CA LEU A 374 -35.21 5.85 -19.16
C LEU A 374 -36.05 5.32 -17.99
N GLN A 375 -35.89 4.03 -17.63
CA GLN A 375 -36.52 3.43 -16.45
C GLN A 375 -35.44 2.87 -15.51
N PRO A 376 -35.57 3.04 -14.18
CA PRO A 376 -34.66 2.44 -13.22
C PRO A 376 -34.88 0.91 -13.15
N VAL A 377 -33.81 0.13 -13.34
CA VAL A 377 -33.80 -1.33 -13.17
C VAL A 377 -33.27 -1.70 -11.78
N LEU A 378 -32.22 -1.00 -11.32
CA LEU A 378 -31.62 -1.14 -9.99
C LEU A 378 -31.38 -2.61 -9.57
N GLU A 379 -30.55 -3.34 -10.33
CA GLU A 379 -30.19 -4.71 -10.00
C GLU A 379 -29.51 -4.81 -8.61
N GLU A 380 -30.10 -5.62 -7.73
CA GLU A 380 -29.56 -5.92 -6.40
C GLU A 380 -28.45 -6.98 -6.47
N GLN A 381 -27.51 -6.95 -5.52
CA GLN A 381 -26.47 -7.98 -5.42
C GLN A 381 -27.06 -9.29 -4.86
N PRO A 382 -26.87 -10.44 -5.52
CA PRO A 382 -27.49 -11.71 -5.07
C PRO A 382 -27.11 -12.13 -3.64
N LYS A 383 -25.91 -11.76 -3.17
CA LYS A 383 -25.46 -12.04 -1.80
C LYS A 383 -26.35 -11.38 -0.73
N TRP A 384 -27.01 -10.27 -1.02
CA TRP A 384 -27.86 -9.58 -0.04
C TRP A 384 -29.12 -10.38 0.30
N ALA A 385 -29.75 -11.00 -0.70
CA ALA A 385 -30.90 -11.86 -0.48
C ALA A 385 -30.52 -13.06 0.41
N VAL A 386 -29.39 -13.71 0.12
CA VAL A 386 -28.89 -14.85 0.91
C VAL A 386 -28.51 -14.43 2.32
N LEU A 387 -27.89 -13.25 2.49
CA LEU A 387 -27.58 -12.71 3.82
C LEU A 387 -28.84 -12.50 4.66
N ALA A 388 -29.90 -11.96 4.06
CA ALA A 388 -31.17 -11.77 4.76
C ALA A 388 -31.84 -13.10 5.14
N GLU A 389 -31.82 -14.10 4.24
CA GLU A 389 -32.31 -15.46 4.53
C GLU A 389 -31.53 -16.12 5.68
N VAL A 390 -30.20 -15.97 5.70
CA VAL A 390 -29.35 -16.50 6.80
C VAL A 390 -29.66 -15.81 8.12
N LEU A 391 -29.88 -14.49 8.12
CA LEU A 391 -30.23 -13.76 9.34
C LEU A 391 -31.62 -14.17 9.87
N GLU A 392 -32.60 -14.39 8.99
CA GLU A 392 -33.91 -14.91 9.38
C GLU A 392 -33.80 -16.35 9.94
N GLU A 393 -32.96 -17.20 9.35
CA GLU A 393 -32.68 -18.54 9.87
C GLU A 393 -32.05 -18.48 11.28
N ILE A 394 -31.08 -17.58 11.47
CA ILE A 394 -30.41 -17.37 12.77
C ILE A 394 -31.41 -16.86 13.81
N GLU A 395 -32.27 -15.91 13.45
CA GLU A 395 -33.32 -15.38 14.35
C GLU A 395 -34.28 -16.50 14.78
N GLN A 396 -34.70 -17.35 13.84
CA GLN A 396 -35.55 -18.51 14.14
C GLN A 396 -34.84 -19.53 15.05
N ASP A 397 -33.56 -19.84 14.79
CA ASP A 397 -32.78 -20.75 15.64
C ASP A 397 -32.55 -20.16 17.05
N ALA A 398 -32.27 -18.86 17.15
CA ALA A 398 -32.12 -18.16 18.42
C ALA A 398 -33.41 -18.18 19.23
N TYR A 399 -34.56 -17.96 18.58
CA TYR A 399 -35.88 -18.03 19.21
C TYR A 399 -36.22 -19.45 19.71
N LEU A 400 -35.92 -20.48 18.93
CA LEU A 400 -36.19 -21.88 19.28
C LEU A 400 -35.22 -22.43 20.34
N ASN A 401 -33.97 -21.95 20.35
CA ASN A 401 -32.90 -22.39 21.25
C ASN A 401 -32.33 -21.23 22.11
N PRO A 402 -33.11 -20.69 23.07
CA PRO A 402 -32.77 -19.49 23.85
C PRO A 402 -31.85 -19.73 25.06
N VAL A 403 -31.44 -20.98 25.36
CA VAL A 403 -30.67 -21.30 26.59
C VAL A 403 -29.17 -21.38 26.33
N SER A 404 -28.43 -20.38 26.82
CA SER A 404 -26.97 -20.31 26.94
C SER A 404 -26.46 -21.19 28.10
N THR A 405 -26.28 -22.48 27.84
CA THR A 405 -25.45 -23.35 28.72
C THR A 405 -23.98 -23.34 28.34
N ASP A 406 -23.65 -22.65 27.24
CA ASP A 406 -22.32 -22.50 26.65
C ASP A 406 -21.87 -21.04 26.82
N GLY A 407 -20.59 -20.80 27.09
CA GLY A 407 -20.03 -19.47 27.41
C GLY A 407 -19.91 -18.50 26.22
N SER A 408 -20.88 -18.52 25.31
CA SER A 408 -21.01 -17.71 24.08
C SER A 408 -22.25 -16.82 24.15
N ASN A 409 -22.15 -15.61 23.60
CA ASN A 409 -23.26 -14.68 23.47
C ASN A 409 -24.06 -15.00 22.18
N SER A 410 -25.36 -14.65 22.11
CA SER A 410 -26.13 -14.81 20.86
C SER A 410 -25.82 -13.77 19.78
N THR A 411 -24.76 -12.97 19.94
CA THR A 411 -24.25 -12.03 18.94
C THR A 411 -24.01 -12.71 17.58
N VAL A 412 -24.36 -12.01 16.50
CA VAL A 412 -24.03 -12.38 15.12
C VAL A 412 -22.86 -11.51 14.64
N LEU A 413 -21.75 -12.14 14.27
CA LEU A 413 -20.56 -11.45 13.73
C LEU A 413 -20.47 -11.62 12.21
N ILE A 414 -20.67 -10.55 11.47
CA ILE A 414 -20.54 -10.49 10.01
C ILE A 414 -19.15 -9.94 9.65
N MET A 415 -18.34 -10.76 9.01
CA MET A 415 -16.98 -10.42 8.61
C MET A 415 -16.89 -10.11 7.11
N CYS A 416 -16.29 -8.97 6.78
CA CYS A 416 -16.15 -8.46 5.41
C CYS A 416 -14.69 -8.11 5.08
N THR A 417 -14.32 -7.93 3.81
CA THR A 417 -12.94 -7.57 3.45
C THR A 417 -12.59 -6.10 3.62
N ASP A 418 -13.51 -5.20 3.24
CA ASP A 418 -13.24 -3.77 3.20
C ASP A 418 -14.24 -2.98 4.07
N GLN A 419 -13.78 -1.91 4.72
CA GLN A 419 -14.66 -1.01 5.50
C GLN A 419 -15.82 -0.43 4.68
N ARG A 420 -15.63 -0.26 3.36
CA ARG A 420 -16.71 0.14 2.45
C ARG A 420 -17.83 -0.89 2.40
N THR A 421 -17.48 -2.17 2.27
CA THR A 421 -18.48 -3.26 2.24
C THR A 421 -19.21 -3.36 3.58
N CYS A 422 -18.53 -3.13 4.70
CA CYS A 422 -19.17 -3.04 6.02
C CYS A 422 -20.22 -1.92 6.07
N ARG A 423 -19.87 -0.72 5.59
CA ARG A 423 -20.81 0.43 5.53
C ARG A 423 -22.02 0.13 4.64
N GLN A 424 -21.77 -0.49 3.49
CA GLN A 424 -22.82 -0.87 2.55
C GLN A 424 -23.77 -1.91 3.14
N ILE A 425 -23.24 -2.94 3.80
CA ILE A 425 -24.04 -3.97 4.47
C ILE A 425 -24.82 -3.36 5.64
N ARG A 426 -24.19 -2.48 6.43
CA ARG A 426 -24.89 -1.77 7.52
C ARG A 426 -26.05 -0.92 7.00
N GLU A 427 -25.85 -0.21 5.88
CA GLU A 427 -26.90 0.55 5.20
C GLU A 427 -28.02 -0.34 4.67
N TYR A 428 -27.66 -1.48 4.06
CA TYR A 428 -28.63 -2.47 3.60
C TYR A 428 -29.45 -3.04 4.76
N LEU A 429 -28.82 -3.52 5.83
CA LEU A 429 -29.50 -4.08 7.00
C LEU A 429 -30.44 -3.06 7.68
N GLY A 430 -30.06 -1.77 7.69
CA GLY A 430 -30.92 -0.70 8.20
C GLY A 430 -32.13 -0.39 7.31
N THR A 431 -32.07 -0.73 6.02
CA THR A 431 -33.11 -0.40 5.02
C THR A 431 -33.85 -1.62 4.47
N MET A 432 -33.43 -2.84 4.77
CA MET A 432 -33.92 -4.07 4.12
C MET A 432 -35.42 -4.34 4.30
N HIS A 433 -36.03 -3.78 5.36
CA HIS A 433 -37.46 -3.88 5.66
C HIS A 433 -38.29 -2.71 5.13
N ALA A 434 -37.65 -1.66 4.61
CA ALA A 434 -38.34 -0.49 4.08
C ALA A 434 -38.91 -0.79 2.69
N ARG A 435 -40.22 -0.60 2.50
CA ARG A 435 -40.90 -0.77 1.22
C ARG A 435 -41.38 0.58 0.67
N ILE A 436 -41.32 0.73 -0.64
CA ILE A 436 -41.89 1.88 -1.35
C ILE A 436 -43.31 1.52 -1.75
N GLY A 437 -44.28 2.06 -1.02
CA GLY A 437 -45.69 1.81 -1.29
C GLY A 437 -46.14 2.42 -2.61
N LYS A 438 -46.64 1.57 -3.52
CA LYS A 438 -47.73 1.92 -4.45
C LYS A 438 -49.02 1.19 -4.07
N ASP A 439 -49.24 0.93 -2.80
CA ASP A 439 -50.50 0.37 -2.33
C ASP A 439 -51.51 1.49 -2.11
N LYS A 440 -52.32 1.73 -3.14
CA LYS A 440 -53.67 2.20 -2.90
C LYS A 440 -54.34 1.19 -1.99
N ALA A 441 -54.50 1.56 -0.72
CA ALA A 441 -55.50 1.02 0.22
C ALA A 441 -55.82 -0.46 0.01
N GLU A 442 -55.03 -1.34 0.63
CA GLU A 442 -55.42 -2.75 0.76
C GLU A 442 -56.73 -2.85 1.54
N ASP A 443 -57.70 -3.50 0.89
CA ASP A 443 -58.94 -3.99 1.47
C ASP A 443 -58.58 -5.03 2.56
N PRO A 444 -59.19 -5.04 3.76
CA PRO A 444 -58.75 -5.87 4.90
C PRO A 444 -59.01 -7.39 4.76
N GLY A 445 -59.11 -7.91 3.53
CA GLY A 445 -59.69 -9.22 3.23
C GLY A 445 -58.72 -10.32 2.76
N ASP A 446 -57.50 -10.00 2.33
CA ASP A 446 -56.58 -11.01 1.77
C ASP A 446 -55.56 -11.50 2.82
N LEU A 447 -55.90 -12.61 3.48
CA LEU A 447 -55.03 -13.34 4.42
C LEU A 447 -53.81 -14.01 3.75
N ASP A 448 -53.76 -14.05 2.41
CA ASP A 448 -52.64 -14.62 1.64
C ASP A 448 -51.49 -13.62 1.37
N ALA A 449 -51.68 -12.32 1.61
CA ALA A 449 -50.63 -11.31 1.40
C ALA A 449 -49.59 -11.22 2.54
N MET A 450 -49.77 -11.97 3.64
CA MET A 450 -48.78 -12.06 4.71
C MET A 450 -47.61 -13.02 4.41
N SER A 451 -47.65 -13.75 3.28
CA SER A 451 -46.75 -14.88 3.01
C SER A 451 -45.49 -14.58 2.19
N GLU A 452 -45.26 -13.36 1.68
CA GLU A 452 -44.01 -13.03 0.97
C GLU A 452 -43.41 -11.70 1.46
N LYS A 453 -42.81 -11.73 2.66
CA LYS A 453 -41.88 -10.68 3.12
C LYS A 453 -40.58 -10.75 2.31
N LYS A 454 -40.59 -10.38 1.03
CA LYS A 454 -39.36 -10.21 0.26
C LYS A 454 -38.59 -9.00 0.78
N PHE A 455 -37.37 -9.24 1.27
CA PHE A 455 -36.35 -8.23 1.59
C PHE A 455 -35.96 -7.47 0.32
N SER A 456 -35.71 -6.16 0.41
CA SER A 456 -35.30 -5.38 -0.78
C SER A 456 -34.33 -4.26 -0.43
N ALA A 457 -33.37 -4.03 -1.34
CA ALA A 457 -32.42 -2.93 -1.32
C ALA A 457 -32.86 -1.72 -2.16
N GLU A 458 -34.11 -1.71 -2.67
CA GLU A 458 -34.58 -0.72 -3.64
C GLU A 458 -34.47 0.73 -3.13
N VAL A 459 -34.80 0.97 -1.85
CA VAL A 459 -34.71 2.31 -1.21
C VAL A 459 -33.27 2.84 -1.24
N MET A 460 -32.32 2.00 -0.80
CA MET A 460 -30.89 2.32 -0.81
C MET A 460 -30.41 2.65 -2.24
N LEU A 461 -30.74 1.80 -3.22
CA LEU A 461 -30.29 1.97 -4.60
C LEU A 461 -30.90 3.18 -5.30
N ARG A 462 -32.15 3.54 -5.00
CA ARG A 462 -32.80 4.76 -5.52
C ARG A 462 -32.09 6.02 -5.04
N ARG A 463 -31.76 6.09 -3.74
CA ARG A 463 -30.98 7.19 -3.17
C ARG A 463 -29.63 7.33 -3.87
N ARG A 464 -28.89 6.22 -4.01
CA ARG A 464 -27.59 6.20 -4.70
C ARG A 464 -27.69 6.60 -6.17
N LEU A 465 -28.74 6.17 -6.89
CA LEU A 465 -28.95 6.53 -8.28
C LEU A 465 -29.14 8.04 -8.45
N ARG A 466 -29.89 8.69 -7.55
CA ARG A 466 -30.05 10.14 -7.56
C ARG A 466 -28.72 10.87 -7.35
N GLU A 467 -27.98 10.51 -6.31
CA GLU A 467 -26.64 11.06 -6.04
C GLU A 467 -25.70 10.90 -7.24
N TYR A 468 -25.80 9.77 -7.94
CA TYR A 468 -25.03 9.50 -9.15
C TYR A 468 -25.44 10.38 -10.33
N LEU A 469 -26.74 10.57 -10.59
CA LEU A 469 -27.23 11.44 -11.65
C LEU A 469 -26.85 12.92 -11.40
N ASP A 470 -26.99 13.37 -10.16
CA ASP A 470 -26.55 14.71 -9.75
C ASP A 470 -25.04 14.89 -9.92
N TRP A 471 -24.25 13.88 -9.53
CA TRP A 471 -22.81 13.87 -9.76
C TRP A 471 -22.45 13.90 -11.25
N LYS A 472 -23.14 13.11 -12.08
CA LYS A 472 -22.88 13.01 -13.53
C LYS A 472 -23.20 14.32 -14.25
N THR A 473 -24.28 14.99 -13.86
CA THR A 473 -24.63 16.32 -14.40
C THR A 473 -23.64 17.39 -13.97
N SER A 474 -23.19 17.37 -12.71
CA SER A 474 -22.15 18.29 -12.24
C SER A 474 -20.81 18.07 -12.96
N LEU A 475 -20.40 16.81 -13.17
CA LEU A 475 -19.18 16.46 -13.90
C LEU A 475 -19.21 16.94 -15.35
N ALA A 476 -20.34 16.77 -16.04
CA ALA A 476 -20.51 17.26 -17.41
C ALA A 476 -20.40 18.80 -17.49
N ASN A 477 -20.96 19.51 -16.51
CA ASN A 477 -20.85 20.97 -16.40
C ASN A 477 -19.40 21.42 -16.16
N VAL A 478 -18.68 20.75 -15.26
CA VAL A 478 -17.26 21.04 -14.98
C VAL A 478 -16.40 20.82 -16.21
N ASN A 479 -16.57 19.70 -16.93
CA ASN A 479 -15.78 19.40 -18.12
C ASN A 479 -16.03 20.43 -19.24
N ARG A 480 -17.29 20.87 -19.40
CA ARG A 480 -17.66 21.96 -20.32
C ARG A 480 -16.98 23.28 -19.94
N ASN A 481 -16.95 23.62 -18.65
CA ASN A 481 -16.34 24.87 -18.15
C ASN A 481 -14.81 24.88 -18.26
N LEU A 482 -14.16 23.73 -18.06
CA LEU A 482 -12.72 23.55 -18.28
C LEU A 482 -12.34 23.63 -19.76
N SER A 483 -13.16 23.05 -20.63
CA SER A 483 -12.94 23.06 -22.09
C SER A 483 -13.16 24.44 -22.72
N ALA A 484 -14.12 25.23 -22.21
CA ALA A 484 -14.44 26.56 -22.75
C ALA A 484 -13.31 27.60 -22.54
N LYS A 485 -12.48 27.46 -21.50
CA LYS A 485 -11.42 28.43 -21.15
C LYS A 485 -10.15 28.35 -22.02
N SER A 486 -10.03 27.38 -22.92
CA SER A 486 -8.82 27.21 -23.75
C SER A 486 -8.83 28.02 -25.06
N GLY A 487 -9.85 28.85 -25.32
CA GLY A 487 -10.07 29.51 -26.61
C GLY A 487 -10.02 31.04 -26.64
N ASP A 488 -9.84 31.74 -25.50
CA ASP A 488 -10.16 33.17 -25.42
C ASP A 488 -8.95 34.15 -25.52
N ASP A 489 -7.73 33.65 -25.77
CA ASP A 489 -6.52 34.50 -25.85
C ASP A 489 -6.15 34.98 -27.27
N THR A 490 -7.08 34.89 -28.24
CA THR A 490 -6.83 35.41 -29.61
C THR A 490 -8.01 36.20 -30.19
N GLN A 491 -8.47 37.24 -29.49
CA GLN A 491 -9.29 38.28 -30.13
C GLN A 491 -8.85 39.70 -29.71
N ASN A 492 -7.87 40.23 -30.44
CA ASN A 492 -7.70 41.67 -30.59
C ASN A 492 -7.25 41.99 -32.02
N ALA A 493 -8.16 41.84 -32.99
CA ALA A 493 -8.07 42.49 -34.29
C ALA A 493 -9.48 42.68 -34.87
N LYS A 494 -9.83 43.95 -35.10
CA LYS A 494 -11.15 44.42 -35.53
C LYS A 494 -11.49 43.99 -36.97
N GLY A 495 -12.77 43.62 -37.16
CA GLY A 495 -13.62 44.11 -38.26
C GLY A 495 -13.68 43.29 -39.55
N GLN A 496 -14.80 42.56 -39.76
CA GLN A 496 -15.69 42.65 -40.93
C GLN A 496 -16.86 41.67 -40.80
N GLU A 497 -18.05 42.11 -41.21
CA GLU A 497 -19.32 41.38 -41.14
C GLU A 497 -19.40 40.20 -42.13
N SER A 498 -20.21 39.19 -41.74
CA SER A 498 -20.92 38.15 -42.54
C SER A 498 -20.27 36.74 -42.60
N PRO A 499 -21.06 35.65 -42.84
CA PRO A 499 -22.32 35.21 -42.23
C PRO A 499 -22.25 33.74 -41.71
N LYS A 500 -23.28 33.30 -40.96
CA LYS A 500 -23.43 31.93 -40.39
C LYS A 500 -23.27 30.79 -41.43
N PRO A 501 -22.53 29.70 -41.14
CA PRO A 501 -22.55 28.51 -41.97
C PRO A 501 -23.63 27.52 -41.50
N THR A 502 -24.58 27.28 -42.40
CA THR A 502 -25.51 26.16 -42.39
C THR A 502 -24.78 24.84 -42.66
N SER A 503 -25.17 23.79 -41.95
CA SER A 503 -24.69 22.42 -42.13
C SER A 503 -24.95 21.91 -43.55
N GLN A 504 -23.90 21.77 -44.37
CA GLN A 504 -23.97 21.02 -45.62
C GLN A 504 -23.16 19.73 -45.52
N GLN A 505 -23.90 18.62 -45.66
CA GLN A 505 -23.40 17.29 -45.94
C GLN A 505 -22.49 17.30 -47.18
N GLY A 506 -21.25 16.85 -47.02
CA GLY A 506 -20.32 16.64 -48.12
C GLY A 506 -20.80 15.50 -49.03
N ARG A 507 -21.31 15.84 -50.22
CA ARG A 507 -21.48 14.91 -51.34
C ARG A 507 -20.12 14.60 -51.97
N ALA A 508 -19.87 13.32 -52.26
CA ALA A 508 -18.69 12.86 -53.00
C ALA A 508 -18.67 13.38 -54.45
N PRO A 509 -17.49 13.60 -55.06
CA PRO A 509 -17.36 14.23 -56.38
C PRO A 509 -17.89 13.33 -57.53
N PRO A 510 -18.61 13.90 -58.51
CA PRO A 510 -19.25 13.14 -59.57
C PRO A 510 -18.31 12.99 -60.76
N ASN A 511 -17.47 11.95 -60.78
CA ASN A 511 -17.00 11.32 -62.03
C ASN A 511 -16.14 10.07 -61.77
N LYS A 512 -16.81 8.93 -61.60
CA LYS A 512 -16.28 7.61 -61.99
C LYS A 512 -17.46 6.67 -62.20
N ARG A 513 -17.80 6.41 -63.47
CA ARG A 513 -18.79 5.40 -63.86
C ARG A 513 -18.27 4.02 -63.45
N ARG A 514 -18.73 3.47 -62.32
CA ARG A 514 -18.63 2.05 -62.02
C ARG A 514 -19.99 1.41 -62.34
N ARG A 515 -20.03 0.59 -63.38
CA ARG A 515 -21.19 -0.24 -63.75
C ARG A 515 -21.62 -1.08 -62.54
N VAL A 516 -22.88 -0.94 -62.14
CA VAL A 516 -23.54 -1.87 -61.21
C VAL A 516 -24.46 -2.77 -62.05
N ARG A 517 -24.28 -4.08 -61.91
CA ARG A 517 -25.24 -5.11 -62.33
C ARG A 517 -25.65 -5.84 -61.06
N GLY A 518 -26.95 -5.92 -60.80
CA GLY A 518 -27.52 -6.77 -59.74
C GLY A 518 -27.94 -5.99 -58.50
N GLY A 519 -29.25 -5.96 -58.25
CA GLY A 519 -29.85 -5.40 -57.05
C GLY A 519 -29.80 -6.36 -55.86
N GLY A 520 -29.71 -5.77 -54.68
CA GLY A 520 -29.92 -6.41 -53.39
C GLY A 520 -30.33 -5.32 -52.41
N THR A 521 -31.55 -5.44 -51.87
CA THR A 521 -32.09 -4.60 -50.80
C THR A 521 -31.20 -4.68 -49.57
N VAL A 522 -30.67 -3.54 -49.11
CA VAL A 522 -29.96 -3.44 -47.83
C VAL A 522 -30.91 -2.80 -46.82
N THR A 523 -31.33 -3.60 -45.84
CA THR A 523 -31.95 -3.16 -44.59
C THR A 523 -30.98 -2.24 -43.84
N SER A 524 -31.44 -1.07 -43.43
CA SER A 524 -30.69 -0.09 -42.64
C SER A 524 -30.53 -0.57 -41.19
N ALA A 525 -29.53 -1.41 -40.95
CA ALA A 525 -28.90 -1.50 -39.63
C ALA A 525 -27.72 -0.52 -39.62
N ALA A 526 -27.62 0.30 -38.57
CA ALA A 526 -26.50 1.21 -38.38
C ALA A 526 -25.20 0.39 -38.23
N ALA A 527 -24.41 0.30 -39.29
CA ALA A 527 -23.11 -0.33 -39.25
C ALA A 527 -22.16 0.55 -38.42
N ARG A 528 -21.66 0.01 -37.30
CA ARG A 528 -20.66 0.65 -36.42
C ARG A 528 -19.36 0.94 -37.19
N VAL A 529 -18.69 2.04 -36.84
CA VAL A 529 -17.36 2.37 -37.36
C VAL A 529 -16.31 1.59 -36.55
N PRO A 530 -15.43 0.78 -37.18
CA PRO A 530 -14.34 0.14 -36.46
C PRO A 530 -13.37 1.22 -35.93
N ASN A 531 -12.99 1.14 -34.64
CA ASN A 531 -12.14 2.08 -33.88
C ASN A 531 -12.80 3.34 -33.26
N ALA A 532 -14.08 3.28 -32.86
CA ALA A 532 -14.59 4.29 -31.93
C ALA A 532 -14.17 3.93 -30.49
N SER A 533 -13.51 4.87 -29.78
CA SER A 533 -13.31 4.74 -28.33
C SER A 533 -14.68 4.66 -27.64
N VAL A 534 -14.79 3.92 -26.54
CA VAL A 534 -15.95 4.07 -25.64
C VAL A 534 -16.01 5.55 -25.22
N GLN A 535 -16.98 6.28 -25.77
CA GLN A 535 -17.30 7.62 -25.30
C GLN A 535 -18.32 7.48 -24.19
N THR A 536 -18.20 8.29 -23.15
CA THR A 536 -19.28 8.46 -22.18
C THR A 536 -20.46 9.05 -22.95
N ASP A 537 -21.37 8.21 -23.44
CA ASP A 537 -22.61 8.67 -24.05
C ASP A 537 -23.31 9.58 -23.04
N THR A 538 -23.23 10.89 -23.27
CA THR A 538 -24.00 11.87 -22.52
C THR A 538 -25.46 11.67 -22.90
N GLU A 539 -26.24 11.11 -21.97
CA GLU A 539 -27.69 11.04 -22.08
C GLU A 539 -28.28 12.44 -22.29
N LEU A 540 -29.38 12.49 -23.03
CA LEU A 540 -30.06 13.76 -23.28
C LEU A 540 -30.60 14.31 -21.95
N PRO A 541 -30.40 15.61 -21.66
CA PRO A 541 -30.83 16.21 -20.38
C PRO A 541 -32.31 15.94 -20.04
N GLY A 542 -33.20 15.90 -21.05
CA GLY A 542 -34.63 15.62 -20.85
C GLY A 542 -34.93 14.20 -20.34
N GLN A 543 -34.08 13.21 -20.68
CA GLN A 543 -34.24 11.83 -20.21
C GLN A 543 -33.83 11.69 -18.74
N VAL A 544 -32.78 12.41 -18.33
CA VAL A 544 -32.30 12.45 -16.95
C VAL A 544 -33.28 13.19 -16.05
N SER A 545 -33.86 14.30 -16.51
CA SER A 545 -34.89 15.03 -15.76
C SER A 545 -36.14 14.18 -15.51
N SER A 546 -36.58 13.39 -16.50
CA SER A 546 -37.74 12.49 -16.35
C SER A 546 -37.50 11.38 -15.32
N LEU A 547 -36.27 10.85 -15.26
CA LEU A 547 -35.87 9.88 -14.22
C LEU A 547 -35.81 10.49 -12.83
N LEU A 548 -35.26 11.70 -12.70
CA LEU A 548 -35.19 12.40 -11.42
C LEU A 548 -36.58 12.71 -10.86
N GLU A 549 -37.57 12.97 -11.74
CA GLU A 549 -38.98 13.09 -11.36
C GLU A 549 -39.58 11.78 -10.84
N GLU A 550 -39.22 10.62 -11.42
CA GLU A 550 -39.66 9.31 -10.93
C GLU A 550 -38.97 8.90 -9.61
N LEU A 551 -37.79 9.44 -9.34
CA LEU A 551 -36.94 9.13 -8.18
C LEU A 551 -37.06 10.14 -7.04
N GLN A 552 -38.20 10.80 -6.83
CA GLN A 552 -38.37 11.74 -5.71
C GLN A 552 -38.24 11.06 -4.34
N PRO A 553 -37.74 11.78 -3.29
CA PRO A 553 -37.53 11.16 -1.99
C PRO A 553 -38.87 10.79 -1.36
N THR A 554 -38.95 9.57 -0.84
CA THR A 554 -40.14 9.10 -0.12
C THR A 554 -40.09 9.54 1.35
N ASP A 555 -41.25 9.66 2.02
CA ASP A 555 -41.32 10.06 3.44
C ASP A 555 -40.50 9.11 4.37
N ILE A 556 -40.30 7.87 3.95
CA ILE A 556 -39.48 6.85 4.63
C ILE A 556 -37.98 7.16 4.49
N GLU A 557 -37.55 7.71 3.35
CA GLU A 557 -36.16 8.15 3.14
C GLU A 557 -35.83 9.42 3.94
N GLU A 558 -36.80 10.30 4.18
CA GLU A 558 -36.58 11.53 4.95
C GLU A 558 -36.48 11.27 6.47
N THR A 559 -37.14 10.24 6.98
CA THR A 559 -37.11 9.86 8.41
C THR A 559 -35.85 9.08 8.78
N GLN A 560 -35.22 8.38 7.83
CA GLN A 560 -33.96 7.64 8.02
C GLN A 560 -32.69 8.50 7.81
N LYS A 561 -32.80 9.84 7.83
CA LYS A 561 -31.70 10.82 7.65
C LYS A 561 -30.61 10.82 8.74
N GLY A 562 -30.53 9.82 9.60
CA GLY A 562 -29.29 9.54 10.29
C GLY A 562 -28.29 9.06 9.23
N GLU A 563 -27.41 9.94 8.73
CA GLU A 563 -26.19 9.45 8.11
C GLU A 563 -25.62 8.42 9.07
N ILE A 564 -25.38 7.20 8.58
CA ILE A 564 -24.65 6.19 9.34
C ILE A 564 -23.23 6.70 9.41
N ILE A 565 -23.01 7.64 10.32
CA ILE A 565 -21.70 8.19 10.63
C ILE A 565 -20.90 7.00 11.11
N SER A 566 -19.76 6.78 10.44
CA SER A 566 -18.69 5.97 11.01
C SER A 566 -18.34 6.67 12.31
N ASP A 567 -18.85 6.18 13.43
CA ASP A 567 -18.31 6.59 14.70
C ASP A 567 -16.88 6.08 14.69
N ASP A 568 -15.93 6.99 14.45
CA ASP A 568 -14.52 6.67 14.44
C ASP A 568 -14.01 6.42 15.88
N LEU A 569 -14.92 6.35 16.87
CA LEU A 569 -14.69 6.14 18.29
C LEU A 569 -13.73 7.18 18.89
N GLU A 570 -13.61 8.33 18.24
CA GLU A 570 -12.73 9.42 18.68
C GLU A 570 -13.26 10.10 19.95
N ASP A 571 -14.59 10.09 20.17
CA ASP A 571 -15.28 10.70 21.32
C ASP A 571 -15.97 9.66 22.23
N MET A 572 -15.26 8.59 22.59
CA MET A 572 -15.74 7.53 23.51
C MET A 572 -16.17 8.03 24.91
N GLU A 573 -15.82 9.25 25.29
CA GLU A 573 -16.14 9.81 26.61
C GLU A 573 -17.54 10.46 26.69
N ASP A 574 -18.14 10.84 25.55
CA ASP A 574 -19.33 11.69 25.53
C ASP A 574 -20.66 10.93 25.34
N PHE A 575 -20.64 9.74 24.72
CA PHE A 575 -21.82 8.88 24.54
C PHE A 575 -21.46 7.41 24.78
N PHE A 576 -21.96 6.83 25.88
CA PHE A 576 -21.90 5.39 26.12
C PHE A 576 -23.33 4.84 26.27
N GLU A 577 -23.66 3.86 25.44
CA GLU A 577 -24.88 3.06 25.56
C GLU A 577 -24.48 1.60 25.77
N LEU A 578 -25.12 0.93 26.73
CA LEU A 578 -24.82 -0.45 27.06
C LEU A 578 -25.71 -1.35 26.19
N TYR A 579 -25.13 -1.94 25.14
CA TYR A 579 -25.83 -2.88 24.29
C TYR A 579 -25.91 -4.26 24.95
N ASP A 580 -27.08 -4.90 24.83
CA ASP A 580 -27.20 -6.32 25.15
C ASP A 580 -26.51 -7.13 24.06
N MET A 581 -25.55 -7.96 24.46
CA MET A 581 -24.80 -8.80 23.53
C MET A 581 -25.69 -9.89 22.93
N ASP A 582 -26.81 -10.23 23.56
CA ASP A 582 -27.66 -11.30 23.06
C ASP A 582 -28.49 -10.89 21.83
N ASP A 583 -28.65 -9.58 21.55
CA ASP A 583 -29.45 -9.04 20.44
C ASP A 583 -28.62 -8.21 19.43
N LEU A 584 -27.30 -8.43 19.34
CA LEU A 584 -26.40 -7.59 18.56
C LEU A 584 -25.93 -8.23 17.25
N VAL A 585 -26.04 -7.48 16.13
CA VAL A 585 -25.41 -7.79 14.85
C VAL A 585 -24.22 -6.86 14.63
N ILE A 586 -23.01 -7.43 14.65
CA ILE A 586 -21.75 -6.69 14.47
C ILE A 586 -21.24 -6.91 13.05
N VAL A 587 -20.98 -5.82 12.31
CA VAL A 587 -20.36 -5.88 10.98
C VAL A 587 -18.94 -5.32 11.08
N HIS A 588 -17.94 -6.16 10.85
CA HIS A 588 -16.52 -5.84 11.05
C HIS A 588 -15.66 -6.24 9.83
N PRO A 589 -14.68 -5.42 9.40
CA PRO A 589 -13.73 -5.81 8.36
C PRO A 589 -12.67 -6.80 8.89
N TYR A 590 -12.09 -7.67 8.05
CA TYR A 590 -10.95 -8.48 8.45
C TYR A 590 -9.75 -7.60 8.81
N ASP A 591 -9.25 -7.68 10.05
CA ASP A 591 -8.09 -6.91 10.53
C ASP A 591 -6.88 -7.80 10.86
N GLY A 592 -6.81 -8.98 10.23
CA GLY A 592 -5.64 -9.84 10.40
C GLY A 592 -5.56 -10.38 11.83
N ASP A 593 -4.39 -10.35 12.44
CA ASP A 593 -4.21 -11.04 13.74
C ASP A 593 -5.04 -10.44 14.88
N MET A 594 -5.50 -9.19 14.74
CA MET A 594 -6.40 -8.53 15.69
C MET A 594 -7.79 -9.15 15.75
N ASP A 595 -8.18 -9.91 14.72
CA ASP A 595 -9.48 -10.62 14.69
C ASP A 595 -9.64 -11.58 15.89
N GLU A 596 -8.54 -12.10 16.47
CA GLU A 596 -8.59 -12.95 17.66
C GLU A 596 -9.09 -12.19 18.90
N HIS A 597 -8.77 -10.90 19.07
CA HIS A 597 -9.31 -10.09 20.17
C HIS A 597 -10.83 -9.94 20.08
N ILE A 598 -11.34 -9.66 18.88
CA ILE A 598 -12.78 -9.50 18.63
C ILE A 598 -13.52 -10.80 18.94
N LEU A 599 -12.96 -11.95 18.54
CA LEU A 599 -13.56 -13.25 18.86
C LEU A 599 -13.63 -13.52 20.38
N GLU A 600 -12.60 -13.13 21.14
CA GLU A 600 -12.57 -13.32 22.60
C GLU A 600 -13.45 -12.33 23.38
N GLU A 601 -13.61 -11.11 22.86
CA GLU A 601 -14.44 -10.05 23.43
C GLU A 601 -15.93 -10.28 23.14
N VAL A 602 -16.29 -10.44 21.87
CA VAL A 602 -17.69 -10.56 21.40
C VAL A 602 -18.27 -11.95 21.73
N ARG A 603 -17.42 -12.98 21.71
CA ARG A 603 -17.79 -14.40 21.91
C ARG A 603 -18.99 -14.86 21.08
N PRO A 604 -18.93 -14.73 19.74
CA PRO A 604 -20.10 -14.96 18.90
C PRO A 604 -20.51 -16.43 18.81
N ARG A 605 -21.81 -16.68 18.86
CA ARG A 605 -22.44 -17.96 18.52
C ARG A 605 -22.53 -18.17 17.00
N TYR A 606 -22.82 -17.10 16.26
CA TYR A 606 -22.96 -17.14 14.80
C TYR A 606 -21.91 -16.23 14.14
N ILE A 607 -21.19 -16.77 13.17
CA ILE A 607 -20.22 -16.03 12.37
C ILE A 607 -20.63 -16.15 10.90
N ILE A 608 -20.83 -15.03 10.23
CA ILE A 608 -21.12 -14.96 8.80
C ILE A 608 -19.89 -14.38 8.10
N MET A 609 -19.21 -15.22 7.32
CA MET A 609 -18.15 -14.79 6.43
C MET A 609 -18.76 -14.36 5.10
N TYR A 610 -18.92 -13.06 4.90
CA TYR A 610 -19.51 -12.50 3.68
C TYR A 610 -18.63 -12.73 2.45
N GLU A 611 -17.31 -12.76 2.68
CA GLU A 611 -16.29 -13.11 1.70
C GLU A 611 -15.28 -14.09 2.30
N PRO A 612 -14.73 -15.01 1.50
CA PRO A 612 -13.89 -16.09 1.99
C PRO A 612 -12.47 -15.62 2.31
N ASP A 613 -12.01 -15.87 3.54
CA ASP A 613 -10.61 -15.70 3.94
C ASP A 613 -10.05 -16.94 4.64
N ALA A 614 -8.97 -17.50 4.09
CA ALA A 614 -8.35 -18.71 4.61
C ALA A 614 -7.68 -18.52 5.98
N ALA A 615 -7.17 -17.31 6.26
CA ALA A 615 -6.52 -17.03 7.54
C ALA A 615 -7.57 -16.94 8.66
N PHE A 616 -8.67 -16.23 8.44
CA PHE A 616 -9.76 -16.12 9.40
C PHE A 616 -10.45 -17.45 9.68
N ILE A 617 -10.69 -18.31 8.67
CA ILE A 617 -11.23 -19.67 8.88
C ILE A 617 -10.39 -20.42 9.93
N ARG A 618 -9.06 -20.38 9.79
CA ARG A 618 -8.15 -21.05 10.72
C ARG A 618 -8.16 -20.41 12.11
N ARG A 619 -8.32 -19.09 12.21
CA ARG A 619 -8.48 -18.41 13.50
C ARG A 619 -9.75 -18.85 14.22
N VAL A 620 -10.86 -19.00 13.49
CA VAL A 620 -12.11 -19.53 14.06
C VAL A 620 -11.94 -20.99 14.52
N GLU A 621 -11.23 -21.83 13.75
CA GLU A 621 -10.88 -23.19 14.19
C GLU A 621 -10.06 -23.19 15.50
N VAL A 622 -9.05 -22.31 15.59
CA VAL A 622 -8.20 -22.14 16.78
C VAL A 622 -9.03 -21.65 17.97
N TYR A 623 -9.84 -20.61 17.79
CA TYR A 623 -10.72 -20.02 18.80
C TYR A 623 -11.71 -21.03 19.38
N ARG A 624 -12.29 -21.86 18.51
CA ARG A 624 -13.21 -22.92 18.95
C ARG A 624 -12.47 -24.05 19.66
N SER A 625 -11.33 -24.48 19.14
CA SER A 625 -10.55 -25.57 19.73
C SER A 625 -9.94 -25.18 21.07
N SER A 626 -9.67 -23.89 21.30
CA SER A 626 -9.20 -23.37 22.58
C SER A 626 -10.30 -23.32 23.66
N HIS A 627 -11.59 -23.38 23.26
CA HIS A 627 -12.73 -23.27 24.17
C HIS A 627 -13.68 -24.46 24.06
N VAL A 628 -13.55 -25.43 24.97
CA VAL A 628 -14.30 -26.70 24.97
C VAL A 628 -15.83 -26.54 25.16
N GLY A 629 -16.32 -25.36 25.57
CA GLY A 629 -17.73 -25.08 25.85
C GLY A 629 -18.35 -23.95 25.00
N ARG A 630 -17.80 -23.65 23.82
CA ARG A 630 -18.39 -22.66 22.89
C ARG A 630 -18.84 -23.37 21.62
N ASN A 631 -20.12 -23.26 21.28
CA ASN A 631 -20.64 -23.75 20.00
C ASN A 631 -20.74 -22.59 19.00
N VAL A 632 -19.93 -22.65 17.95
CA VAL A 632 -19.87 -21.61 16.91
C VAL A 632 -20.36 -22.21 15.60
N ARG A 633 -21.39 -21.60 15.01
CA ARG A 633 -21.91 -21.93 13.68
C ARG A 633 -21.36 -20.92 12.68
N VAL A 634 -20.74 -21.39 11.61
CA VAL A 634 -20.07 -20.54 10.63
C VAL A 634 -20.78 -20.66 9.29
N TYR A 635 -21.25 -19.54 8.77
CA TYR A 635 -21.82 -19.42 7.43
C TYR A 635 -20.77 -18.82 6.50
N PHE A 636 -20.57 -19.46 5.36
CA PHE A 636 -19.56 -19.09 4.37
C PHE A 636 -20.25 -18.78 3.04
N ILE A 637 -20.27 -17.50 2.66
CA ILE A 637 -20.96 -17.03 1.45
C ILE A 637 -19.91 -16.73 0.38
N TYR A 638 -20.07 -17.28 -0.82
CA TYR A 638 -19.19 -16.98 -1.96
C TYR A 638 -19.96 -17.04 -3.28
N TYR A 639 -19.48 -16.32 -4.28
CA TYR A 639 -20.03 -16.42 -5.64
C TYR A 639 -19.47 -17.63 -6.38
N GLY A 640 -20.33 -18.57 -6.78
CA GLY A 640 -19.95 -19.74 -7.58
C GLY A 640 -19.52 -19.37 -9.00
N GLY A 641 -18.42 -19.97 -9.49
CA GLY A 641 -17.89 -19.72 -10.83
C GLY A 641 -17.36 -18.30 -11.05
N SER A 642 -17.02 -17.59 -9.95
CA SER A 642 -16.57 -16.21 -9.97
C SER A 642 -15.05 -16.07 -9.77
N VAL A 643 -14.55 -14.85 -10.01
CA VAL A 643 -13.16 -14.49 -9.70
C VAL A 643 -12.85 -14.58 -8.19
N GLU A 644 -13.83 -14.40 -7.31
CA GLU A 644 -13.67 -14.51 -5.85
C GLU A 644 -13.33 -15.95 -5.43
N GLU A 645 -14.11 -16.93 -5.91
CA GLU A 645 -13.87 -18.36 -5.65
C GLU A 645 -12.50 -18.78 -6.19
N GLN A 646 -12.20 -18.42 -7.45
CA GLN A 646 -10.93 -18.76 -8.07
C GLN A 646 -9.74 -18.15 -7.32
N ARG A 647 -9.88 -16.91 -6.81
CA ARG A 647 -8.86 -16.25 -5.99
C ARG A 647 -8.63 -17.00 -4.68
N TYR A 648 -9.69 -17.37 -3.98
CA TYR A 648 -9.62 -18.15 -2.74
C TYR A 648 -8.93 -19.50 -2.96
N LEU A 649 -9.40 -20.29 -3.93
CA LEU A 649 -8.83 -21.59 -4.26
C LEU A 649 -7.35 -21.49 -4.67
N SER A 650 -7.00 -20.47 -5.44
CA SER A 650 -5.62 -20.27 -5.90
C SER A 650 -4.69 -19.82 -4.78
N ALA A 651 -5.18 -19.03 -3.81
CA ALA A 651 -4.42 -18.67 -2.61
C ALA A 651 -4.11 -19.91 -1.76
N VAL A 652 -5.12 -20.75 -1.48
CA VAL A 652 -4.96 -22.00 -0.73
C VAL A 652 -4.01 -22.97 -1.44
N ARG A 653 -4.14 -23.12 -2.77
CA ARG A 653 -3.23 -23.95 -3.58
C ARG A 653 -1.79 -23.44 -3.51
N ARG A 654 -1.59 -22.12 -3.66
CA ARG A 654 -0.25 -21.52 -3.60
C ARG A 654 0.41 -21.72 -2.24
N GLU A 655 -0.32 -21.55 -1.15
CA GLU A 655 0.21 -21.78 0.19
C GLU A 655 0.61 -23.24 0.38
N LYS A 656 -0.27 -24.18 -0.02
CA LYS A 656 0.01 -25.62 0.00
C LYS A 656 1.26 -25.98 -0.82
N ASP A 657 1.35 -25.45 -2.04
CA ASP A 657 2.50 -25.68 -2.91
C ASP A 657 3.77 -25.07 -2.32
N SER A 658 3.65 -23.92 -1.64
CA SER A 658 4.78 -23.25 -0.99
C SER A 658 5.34 -24.10 0.14
N PHE A 659 4.49 -24.56 1.08
CA PHE A 659 4.92 -25.47 2.13
C PHE A 659 5.45 -26.80 1.58
N THR A 660 4.84 -27.34 0.52
CA THR A 660 5.33 -28.58 -0.11
C THR A 660 6.74 -28.39 -0.69
N LYS A 661 7.02 -27.25 -1.33
CA LYS A 661 8.35 -26.89 -1.82
C LYS A 661 9.34 -26.74 -0.66
N LEU A 662 8.95 -26.05 0.42
CA LEU A 662 9.79 -25.87 1.61
C LEU A 662 10.14 -27.20 2.30
N ILE A 663 9.18 -28.11 2.41
CA ILE A 663 9.41 -29.45 2.99
C ILE A 663 10.37 -30.25 2.10
N LYS A 664 10.20 -30.19 0.77
CA LYS A 664 11.11 -30.84 -0.18
C LYS A 664 12.52 -30.25 -0.10
N GLU A 665 12.64 -28.92 -0.05
CA GLU A 665 13.92 -28.23 0.08
C GLU A 665 14.59 -28.65 1.41
N LYS A 666 13.89 -28.51 2.54
CA LYS A 666 14.36 -28.93 3.87
C LYS A 666 14.81 -30.40 3.89
N GLY A 667 14.10 -31.30 3.21
CA GLY A 667 14.48 -32.72 3.09
C GLY A 667 15.67 -32.98 2.17
N SER A 668 15.84 -32.17 1.13
CA SER A 668 16.98 -32.22 0.20
C SER A 668 18.22 -31.49 0.70
N MET A 669 18.06 -30.61 1.69
CA MET A 669 19.14 -29.98 2.42
C MET A 669 19.87 -31.07 3.20
N ALA A 670 20.79 -31.76 2.53
CA ALA A 670 21.83 -32.48 3.22
C ALA A 670 22.49 -31.48 4.16
N VAL A 671 22.55 -31.81 5.45
CA VAL A 671 23.30 -31.05 6.44
C VAL A 671 24.79 -31.20 6.12
N THR A 672 25.25 -30.65 4.99
CA THR A 672 26.64 -30.31 4.73
C THR A 672 26.90 -28.90 5.27
N LEU A 673 26.49 -28.68 6.52
CA LEU A 673 27.30 -27.90 7.47
C LEU A 673 28.23 -28.89 8.22
N THR A 674 28.64 -29.97 7.55
CA THR A 674 29.61 -30.92 8.06
C THR A 674 30.90 -30.19 8.36
N HIS A 675 31.17 -30.05 9.66
CA HIS A 675 32.50 -30.08 10.25
C HIS A 675 33.65 -29.81 9.28
N ASP A 676 33.95 -28.54 9.02
CA ASP A 676 35.35 -28.21 8.83
C ASP A 676 35.94 -28.11 10.24
N LYS A 677 36.77 -29.10 10.58
CA LYS A 677 37.62 -29.07 11.78
C LYS A 677 38.74 -28.03 11.65
N SER A 678 38.76 -27.23 10.57
CA SER A 678 39.43 -25.94 10.56
C SER A 678 38.58 -24.93 11.34
N GLN A 679 39.16 -24.28 12.33
CA GLN A 679 38.57 -23.19 13.10
C GLN A 679 38.28 -21.94 12.25
N GLU A 680 37.59 -22.04 11.11
CA GLU A 680 37.13 -20.87 10.36
C GLU A 680 35.64 -20.64 10.67
N ASP A 681 35.36 -19.47 11.25
CA ASP A 681 34.03 -19.05 11.71
C ASP A 681 33.04 -19.01 10.52
N PRO A 682 31.81 -19.56 10.61
CA PRO A 682 30.77 -19.38 9.59
C PRO A 682 30.57 -17.92 9.16
N GLN A 683 30.92 -16.99 10.05
CA GLN A 683 30.95 -15.55 9.83
C GLN A 683 31.99 -15.13 8.77
N GLU A 684 33.19 -15.73 8.76
CA GLU A 684 34.22 -15.47 7.74
C GLU A 684 33.88 -16.09 6.39
N GLN A 685 33.20 -17.24 6.36
CA GLN A 685 32.74 -17.87 5.12
C GLN A 685 31.65 -17.03 4.43
N PHE A 686 30.72 -16.44 5.19
CA PHE A 686 29.74 -15.49 4.63
C PHE A 686 30.43 -14.23 4.09
N LEU A 687 31.36 -13.63 4.84
CA LEU A 687 32.16 -12.48 4.39
C LEU A 687 32.99 -12.79 3.13
N ARG A 688 33.48 -14.03 2.97
CA ARG A 688 34.15 -14.50 1.74
C ARG A 688 33.17 -14.77 0.59
N THR A 689 31.94 -15.20 0.87
CA THR A 689 30.89 -15.41 -0.16
C THR A 689 30.39 -14.06 -0.72
N VAL A 690 30.42 -13.00 0.09
CA VAL A 690 30.22 -11.63 -0.41
C VAL A 690 31.45 -11.13 -1.18
N ASN A 691 32.65 -11.58 -0.82
CA ASN A 691 33.93 -11.31 -1.50
C ASN A 691 34.33 -12.40 -2.52
N THR A 692 33.44 -12.81 -3.43
CA THR A 692 33.66 -13.91 -4.40
C THR A 692 34.75 -13.67 -5.45
N ARG A 693 35.59 -12.62 -5.34
CA ARG A 693 36.62 -12.31 -6.35
C ARG A 693 38.08 -12.28 -5.89
N ILE A 694 38.38 -12.64 -4.63
CA ILE A 694 39.80 -12.75 -4.19
C ILE A 694 40.31 -14.19 -4.41
N ALA A 695 40.29 -14.64 -5.66
CA ALA A 695 41.06 -15.80 -6.11
C ALA A 695 42.42 -15.31 -6.63
N GLY A 696 43.27 -14.81 -5.73
CA GLY A 696 44.53 -14.20 -6.11
C GLY A 696 45.36 -13.71 -4.94
N GLY A 697 45.78 -14.61 -4.06
CA GLY A 697 47.09 -14.65 -3.38
C GLY A 697 47.79 -13.37 -2.89
N GLY A 698 47.09 -12.26 -2.64
CA GLY A 698 47.67 -11.01 -2.15
C GLY A 698 47.32 -10.79 -0.69
N ARG A 699 48.21 -11.15 0.24
CA ARG A 699 48.14 -10.66 1.62
C ARG A 699 48.23 -9.13 1.56
N LEU A 700 47.11 -8.45 1.83
CA LEU A 700 47.12 -7.01 2.05
C LEU A 700 48.13 -6.71 3.17
N ALA A 701 49.06 -5.82 2.86
CA ALA A 701 50.11 -5.40 3.76
C ALA A 701 49.52 -4.90 5.08
N ALA A 702 50.03 -5.45 6.16
CA ALA A 702 49.71 -5.09 7.53
C ALA A 702 50.13 -3.63 7.81
N THR A 703 49.18 -2.71 7.83
CA THR A 703 49.27 -1.45 8.58
C THR A 703 47.97 -1.19 9.33
N ALA A 704 48.10 -1.08 10.66
CA ALA A 704 47.30 -0.35 11.63
C ALA A 704 45.78 -0.15 11.40
N SER A 705 44.95 -0.84 12.20
CA SER A 705 43.50 -0.66 12.42
C SER A 705 42.59 -0.76 11.18
N PRO A 706 41.36 -1.33 11.30
CA PRO A 706 40.43 -1.35 10.17
C PRO A 706 39.99 0.09 9.81
N PRO A 707 39.78 0.40 8.52
CA PRO A 707 39.39 1.74 8.09
C PRO A 707 38.03 2.15 8.67
N ARG A 708 37.91 3.38 9.19
CA ARG A 708 36.69 3.95 9.79
C ARG A 708 35.91 4.92 8.90
N VAL A 709 34.62 4.72 8.71
CA VAL A 709 33.74 5.68 8.01
C VAL A 709 32.73 6.26 8.99
N VAL A 710 32.59 7.59 9.00
CA VAL A 710 31.53 8.27 9.76
C VAL A 710 30.31 8.38 8.85
N VAL A 711 29.16 7.89 9.33
CA VAL A 711 27.93 7.76 8.55
C VAL A 711 26.81 8.51 9.25
N ASP A 712 26.04 9.28 8.47
CA ASP A 712 24.85 9.94 8.99
C ASP A 712 23.79 8.93 9.46
N VAL A 713 23.19 9.16 10.63
CA VAL A 713 22.16 8.27 11.21
C VAL A 713 20.93 8.08 10.30
N ARG A 714 20.62 9.02 9.40
CA ARG A 714 19.52 8.90 8.40
C ARG A 714 19.82 7.90 7.30
N GLU A 715 21.09 7.64 7.07
CA GLU A 715 21.55 6.85 5.95
C GLU A 715 21.54 5.34 6.24
N PHE A 716 21.33 4.93 7.50
CA PHE A 716 21.07 3.53 7.89
C PHE A 716 19.73 2.97 7.36
N ARG A 717 18.97 3.76 6.59
CA ARG A 717 17.84 3.27 5.79
C ARG A 717 18.30 2.60 4.49
N SER A 718 19.53 2.84 4.05
CA SER A 718 20.08 2.27 2.83
C SER A 718 20.84 0.97 3.09
N ALA A 719 21.07 0.19 2.04
CA ALA A 719 21.83 -1.05 2.10
C ALA A 719 23.35 -0.82 2.31
N LEU A 720 23.85 0.38 2.02
CA LEU A 720 25.28 0.66 1.92
C LEU A 720 26.03 0.50 3.27
N PRO A 721 25.52 0.98 4.42
CA PRO A 721 26.17 0.72 5.71
C PRO A 721 26.34 -0.78 6.01
N SER A 722 25.34 -1.61 5.73
CA SER A 722 25.45 -3.08 5.92
C SER A 722 26.59 -3.69 5.09
N LEU A 723 26.81 -3.17 3.88
CA LEU A 723 27.87 -3.63 2.98
C LEU A 723 29.25 -3.09 3.35
N LEU A 724 29.35 -1.82 3.78
CA LEU A 724 30.61 -1.25 4.26
C LEU A 724 31.15 -2.02 5.46
N HIS A 725 30.26 -2.41 6.38
CA HIS A 725 30.63 -3.26 7.52
C HIS A 725 31.03 -4.66 7.06
N GLY A 726 30.35 -5.22 6.05
CA GLY A 726 30.74 -6.48 5.40
C GLY A 726 32.12 -6.43 4.72
N ASN A 727 32.59 -5.25 4.30
CA ASN A 727 33.93 -5.04 3.76
C ASN A 727 34.97 -4.68 4.84
N ASN A 728 34.74 -5.08 6.09
CA ASN A 728 35.62 -4.87 7.25
C ASN A 728 35.94 -3.39 7.53
N MET A 729 35.03 -2.47 7.22
CA MET A 729 35.13 -1.07 7.65
C MET A 729 34.41 -0.85 8.98
N ILE A 730 35.03 -0.08 9.88
CA ILE A 730 34.38 0.36 11.11
C ILE A 730 33.39 1.47 10.76
N ILE A 731 32.12 1.28 11.09
CA ILE A 731 31.09 2.28 10.88
C ILE A 731 30.83 3.01 12.18
N VAL A 732 30.93 4.34 12.14
CA VAL A 732 30.58 5.20 13.27
C VAL A 732 29.33 6.00 12.92
N PRO A 733 28.17 5.68 13.52
CA PRO A 733 26.95 6.46 13.33
C PRO A 733 27.09 7.81 14.03
N CYS A 734 26.85 8.91 13.31
CA CYS A 734 26.82 10.27 13.85
C CYS A 734 25.68 11.05 13.21
N GLN A 735 25.11 12.04 13.90
CA GLN A 735 24.18 12.97 13.27
C GLN A 735 24.98 14.07 12.59
N LEU A 736 25.03 14.06 11.26
CA LEU A 736 25.80 15.01 10.47
C LEU A 736 24.88 16.13 9.97
N THR A 737 25.38 17.35 10.01
CA THR A 737 24.72 18.52 9.40
C THR A 737 25.06 18.63 7.91
N VAL A 738 26.28 18.23 7.53
CA VAL A 738 26.85 18.36 6.19
C VAL A 738 27.32 17.01 5.64
N GLY A 739 26.68 16.56 4.56
CA GLY A 739 26.97 15.30 3.87
C GLY A 739 26.43 14.04 4.57
N ASP A 740 26.51 12.91 3.87
CA ASP A 740 25.99 11.62 4.33
C ASP A 740 27.10 10.69 4.85
N TYR A 741 28.26 10.71 4.20
CA TYR A 741 29.43 9.91 4.58
C TYR A 741 30.68 10.78 4.62
N ILE A 742 31.49 10.63 5.67
CA ILE A 742 32.80 11.25 5.78
C ILE A 742 33.85 10.15 5.76
N LEU A 743 34.61 10.11 4.66
CA LEU A 743 35.60 9.07 4.41
C LEU A 743 36.95 9.40 5.03
N THR A 744 37.33 10.68 5.00
CA THR A 744 38.58 11.25 5.53
C THR A 744 38.30 12.67 6.03
N PRO A 745 39.20 13.31 6.80
CA PRO A 745 39.03 14.70 7.24
C PRO A 745 38.77 15.70 6.10
N ASP A 746 39.23 15.39 4.88
CA ASP A 746 39.12 16.26 3.71
C ASP A 746 37.98 15.87 2.76
N ILE A 747 37.48 14.64 2.84
CA ILE A 747 36.55 14.04 1.87
C ILE A 747 35.18 13.79 2.51
N CYS A 748 34.19 14.51 1.98
CA CYS A 748 32.78 14.38 2.33
C CYS A 748 32.00 13.88 1.11
N VAL A 749 31.05 12.97 1.32
CA VAL A 749 30.23 12.35 0.27
C VAL A 749 28.75 12.61 0.56
N GLU A 750 28.03 13.11 -0.43
CA GLU A 750 26.57 13.09 -0.50
C GLU A 750 26.15 11.94 -1.43
N ARG A 751 25.36 10.99 -0.94
CA ARG A 751 24.86 9.85 -1.72
C ARG A 751 23.48 10.18 -2.28
N LYS A 752 23.29 9.91 -3.58
CA LYS A 752 22.02 10.12 -4.26
C LYS A 752 21.65 8.90 -5.10
N SER A 753 20.45 8.36 -4.87
CA SER A 753 19.84 7.46 -5.85
C SER A 753 19.48 8.26 -7.12
N VAL A 754 19.35 7.58 -8.26
CA VAL A 754 18.97 8.26 -9.51
C VAL A 754 17.65 9.03 -9.39
N ARG A 755 16.66 8.47 -8.67
CA ARG A 755 15.35 9.13 -8.44
C ARG A 755 15.52 10.37 -7.58
N ASP A 756 16.24 10.26 -6.46
CA ASP A 756 16.48 11.39 -5.56
C ASP A 756 17.33 12.49 -6.19
N LEU A 757 18.23 12.12 -7.12
CA LEU A 757 19.05 13.06 -7.87
C LEU A 757 18.19 13.94 -8.76
N ILE A 758 17.28 13.33 -9.52
CA ILE A 758 16.36 14.07 -10.39
C ILE A 758 15.47 15.00 -9.55
N THR A 759 14.90 14.51 -8.45
CA THR A 759 14.04 15.30 -7.57
C THR A 759 14.81 16.45 -6.91
N SER A 760 16.02 16.19 -6.41
CA SER A 760 16.86 17.18 -5.72
C SER A 760 17.47 18.25 -6.64
N LEU A 761 17.75 17.90 -7.90
CA LEU A 761 18.13 18.86 -8.93
C LEU A 761 16.96 19.78 -9.29
N ARG A 762 15.73 19.25 -9.31
CA ARG A 762 14.52 20.02 -9.66
C ARG A 762 14.09 21.00 -8.57
N ASN A 763 14.10 20.57 -7.31
CA ASN A 763 13.72 21.44 -6.19
C ASN A 763 14.87 22.33 -5.68
N GLY A 764 16.05 22.26 -6.31
CA GLY A 764 17.23 23.04 -5.93
C GLY A 764 17.93 22.59 -4.65
N ARG A 765 17.42 21.55 -3.96
CA ARG A 765 18.00 21.06 -2.70
C ARG A 765 19.46 20.66 -2.85
N LEU A 766 19.81 19.99 -3.97
CA LEU A 766 21.18 19.54 -4.19
C LEU A 766 22.17 20.70 -4.34
N TYR A 767 21.72 21.84 -4.86
CA TYR A 767 22.55 23.03 -5.01
C TYR A 767 22.99 23.54 -3.63
N ASN A 768 22.05 23.69 -2.70
CA ASN A 768 22.33 24.11 -1.33
C ASN A 768 23.24 23.10 -0.60
N GLN A 769 22.96 21.80 -0.78
CA GLN A 769 23.80 20.74 -0.20
C GLN A 769 25.24 20.81 -0.72
N ALA A 770 25.43 21.04 -2.03
CA ALA A 770 26.75 21.21 -2.62
C ALA A 770 27.46 22.46 -2.08
N GLU A 771 26.76 23.59 -1.97
CA GLU A 771 27.30 24.83 -1.39
C GLU A 771 27.82 24.61 0.03
N THR A 772 27.01 24.01 0.91
CA THR A 772 27.41 23.72 2.29
C THR A 772 28.61 22.76 2.35
N MET A 773 28.64 21.71 1.53
CA MET A 773 29.79 20.80 1.48
C MET A 773 31.08 21.50 1.05
N LEU A 774 31.03 22.40 0.06
CA LEU A 774 32.20 23.13 -0.45
C LEU A 774 32.78 24.12 0.56
N GLN A 775 31.94 24.67 1.43
CA GLN A 775 32.35 25.58 2.50
C GLN A 775 33.20 24.86 3.56
N HIS A 776 32.82 23.63 3.93
CA HIS A 776 33.43 22.93 5.06
C HIS A 776 34.49 21.88 4.67
N TYR A 777 34.40 21.28 3.48
CA TYR A 777 35.30 20.21 3.07
C TYR A 777 36.15 20.58 1.87
N LYS A 778 37.39 20.06 1.83
CA LYS A 778 38.34 20.30 0.74
C LYS A 778 37.93 19.59 -0.54
N ASN A 779 37.45 18.34 -0.43
CA ASN A 779 37.07 17.48 -1.53
C ASN A 779 35.63 16.98 -1.36
N PRO A 780 34.62 17.76 -1.75
CA PRO A 780 33.23 17.31 -1.73
C PRO A 780 32.95 16.39 -2.92
N LEU A 781 32.30 15.25 -2.64
CA LEU A 781 31.94 14.22 -3.60
C LEU A 781 30.42 14.05 -3.65
N LEU A 782 29.88 14.05 -4.86
CA LEU A 782 28.53 13.59 -5.13
C LEU A 782 28.60 12.16 -5.65
N LEU A 783 28.12 11.21 -4.86
CA LEU A 783 28.01 9.80 -5.24
C LEU A 783 26.62 9.54 -5.83
N ILE A 784 26.59 9.19 -7.11
CA ILE A 784 25.36 8.78 -7.81
C ILE A 784 25.36 7.25 -7.87
N GLU A 785 24.42 6.64 -7.15
CA GLU A 785 24.31 5.19 -7.04
C GLU A 785 23.13 4.65 -7.85
N PHE A 786 23.40 3.60 -8.64
CA PHE A 786 22.38 2.82 -9.34
C PHE A 786 22.05 1.55 -8.54
N ASP A 787 20.82 1.07 -8.67
CA ASP A 787 20.43 -0.20 -8.08
C ASP A 787 21.10 -1.36 -8.85
N GLN A 788 21.58 -2.38 -8.13
CA GLN A 788 22.26 -3.55 -8.70
C GLN A 788 21.48 -4.25 -9.82
N ASN A 789 20.15 -4.27 -9.69
CA ASN A 789 19.26 -4.91 -10.65
C ASN A 789 18.89 -3.99 -11.83
N LYS A 790 19.26 -2.69 -11.80
CA LYS A 790 18.95 -1.74 -12.86
C LYS A 790 20.11 -1.63 -13.83
N SER A 791 19.82 -1.73 -15.13
CA SER A 791 20.85 -1.55 -16.14
C SER A 791 21.36 -0.11 -16.15
N PHE A 792 22.68 0.07 -16.11
CA PHE A 792 23.33 1.37 -16.22
C PHE A 792 23.09 1.98 -17.61
N THR A 793 22.25 3.00 -17.73
CA THR A 793 22.11 3.82 -18.95
C THR A 793 21.89 5.29 -18.62
N PHE A 794 22.43 6.18 -19.47
CA PHE A 794 22.25 7.62 -19.33
C PHE A 794 20.93 8.14 -19.92
N ASP A 795 20.11 7.27 -20.52
CA ASP A 795 18.83 7.62 -21.17
C ASP A 795 17.81 8.18 -20.18
N ALA A 796 17.86 7.75 -18.91
CA ALA A 796 17.04 8.32 -17.83
C ALA A 796 17.29 9.83 -17.65
N PHE A 797 18.50 10.30 -17.96
CA PHE A 797 18.85 11.71 -17.89
C PHE A 797 18.54 12.45 -19.21
N ALA A 798 18.61 11.77 -20.36
CA ALA A 798 18.34 12.33 -21.68
C ALA A 798 16.84 12.55 -21.95
N SER A 799 15.98 11.65 -21.47
CA SER A 799 14.53 11.64 -21.72
C SER A 799 13.70 12.39 -20.66
N ALA A 800 14.30 12.80 -19.54
CA ALA A 800 13.61 13.50 -18.46
C ALA A 800 13.35 14.98 -18.82
N SER A 801 12.47 15.25 -19.81
CA SER A 801 11.78 16.52 -19.90
C SER A 801 10.75 16.63 -18.76
N THR A 802 10.60 17.84 -18.23
CA THR A 802 9.80 18.27 -17.07
C THR A 802 8.43 17.56 -16.88
N PRO A 803 8.15 16.99 -15.69
CA PRO A 803 6.87 17.11 -15.00
C PRO A 803 7.02 18.23 -13.96
N GLY A 804 6.30 19.34 -14.16
CA GLY A 804 6.17 20.38 -13.13
C GLY A 804 5.09 20.00 -12.13
N THR A 805 5.30 20.31 -10.85
CA THR A 805 4.35 20.48 -9.73
C THR A 805 2.92 19.89 -9.82
N SER A 806 2.80 18.66 -10.29
CA SER A 806 1.63 17.81 -10.14
C SER A 806 2.09 16.43 -9.74
N PHE A 807 2.30 16.23 -8.43
CA PHE A 807 2.52 14.90 -7.86
C PHE A 807 1.25 14.02 -7.91
N LEU A 808 0.18 14.52 -8.54
CA LEU A 808 -1.08 13.82 -8.84
C LEU A 808 -1.25 13.45 -10.34
N THR A 809 -0.29 13.74 -11.24
CA THR A 809 -0.48 13.54 -12.69
C THR A 809 0.65 12.79 -13.40
N ASP A 810 1.15 11.68 -12.82
CA ASP A 810 1.71 10.60 -13.67
C ASP A 810 0.59 9.92 -14.50
N TYR A 811 -0.68 10.25 -14.22
CA TYR A 811 -1.82 10.15 -15.12
C TYR A 811 -2.07 11.49 -15.83
N GLY A 812 -2.06 11.49 -17.16
CA GLY A 812 -2.72 12.53 -17.97
C GLY A 812 -1.91 13.79 -18.36
N PHE A 813 -1.47 13.78 -19.62
CA PHE A 813 -1.40 14.92 -20.55
C PHE A 813 -0.23 15.93 -20.50
N SER A 814 0.37 16.12 -21.68
CA SER A 814 0.93 17.41 -22.09
C SER A 814 0.61 17.64 -23.56
N SER A 815 -0.12 18.73 -23.82
CA SER A 815 -0.37 19.30 -25.13
C SER A 815 0.85 20.06 -25.65
N SER A 816 1.37 19.64 -26.79
CA SER A 816 1.78 20.53 -27.90
C SER A 816 2.31 19.65 -29.01
N GLY A 817 1.49 19.47 -30.05
CA GLY A 817 1.85 18.68 -31.21
C GLY A 817 2.89 19.38 -32.07
N THR A 818 3.93 18.65 -32.44
CA THR A 818 4.43 18.55 -33.82
C THR A 818 5.06 17.17 -33.97
N GLY A 819 4.45 16.32 -34.79
CA GLY A 819 4.90 14.94 -35.00
C GLY A 819 6.15 14.87 -35.87
N THR A 820 6.88 13.76 -35.76
CA THR A 820 7.13 12.83 -36.88
C THR A 820 7.81 11.57 -36.36
N THR A 821 7.30 10.43 -36.83
CA THR A 821 7.87 9.10 -36.69
C THR A 821 9.11 8.95 -37.57
N SER A 822 10.29 8.73 -37.00
CA SER A 822 11.35 7.94 -37.65
C SER A 822 12.34 7.42 -36.61
N LEU A 823 12.68 6.13 -36.71
CA LEU A 823 13.84 5.56 -36.07
C LEU A 823 15.10 6.23 -36.65
N SER A 824 15.87 6.94 -35.83
CA SER A 824 17.26 7.27 -36.15
C SER A 824 18.14 7.17 -34.91
N VAL A 825 19.00 6.16 -34.94
CA VAL A 825 20.24 6.07 -34.15
C VAL A 825 21.13 7.20 -34.64
N SER A 826 21.05 8.40 -34.05
CA SER A 826 22.04 9.48 -34.18
C SER A 826 21.69 10.63 -33.24
N SER A 827 22.50 10.83 -32.21
CA SER A 827 22.78 12.12 -31.55
C SER A 827 21.63 13.14 -31.52
N SER A 828 20.78 13.08 -30.49
CA SER A 828 19.94 14.21 -30.10
C SER A 828 20.83 15.35 -29.61
N LEU A 829 21.26 16.21 -30.53
CA LEU A 829 21.80 17.52 -30.21
C LEU A 829 20.76 18.26 -29.37
N MET A 830 21.22 18.73 -28.21
CA MET A 830 20.49 19.47 -27.19
C MET A 830 19.65 20.59 -27.83
N ASN A 831 18.34 20.60 -27.60
CA ASN A 831 17.50 21.74 -27.95
C ASN A 831 17.74 22.83 -26.88
N PRO A 832 18.36 23.98 -27.21
CA PRO A 832 18.75 25.01 -26.23
C PRO A 832 17.56 25.76 -25.61
N SER A 833 16.34 25.47 -26.05
CA SER A 833 15.10 26.13 -25.61
C SER A 833 14.42 25.47 -24.40
N SER A 834 14.86 24.28 -23.95
CA SER A 834 14.31 23.59 -22.77
C SER A 834 15.39 23.23 -21.73
N PRO A 835 15.83 24.19 -20.89
CA PRO A 835 16.93 24.02 -19.92
C PRO A 835 16.51 23.23 -18.65
N LYS A 836 15.74 22.15 -18.81
CA LYS A 836 15.14 21.40 -17.68
C LYS A 836 15.46 19.90 -17.65
N SER A 837 16.25 19.40 -18.61
CA SER A 837 16.76 18.02 -18.52
C SER A 837 17.73 17.90 -17.34
N ALA A 838 17.64 16.77 -16.62
CA ALA A 838 18.53 16.48 -15.51
C ALA A 838 20.02 16.53 -15.91
N GLN A 839 20.36 16.22 -17.17
CA GLN A 839 21.73 16.37 -17.69
C GLN A 839 22.18 17.83 -17.70
N HIS A 840 21.33 18.74 -18.18
CA HIS A 840 21.65 20.17 -18.21
C HIS A 840 21.84 20.73 -16.80
N LEU A 841 20.95 20.36 -15.87
CA LEU A 841 21.05 20.79 -14.48
C LEU A 841 22.30 20.24 -13.79
N LEU A 842 22.68 18.99 -14.09
CA LEU A 842 23.92 18.40 -13.57
C LEU A 842 25.16 19.11 -14.14
N VAL A 843 25.18 19.41 -15.44
CA VAL A 843 26.26 20.19 -16.07
C VAL A 843 26.36 21.58 -15.45
N LEU A 844 25.23 22.28 -15.29
CA LEU A 844 25.19 23.59 -14.64
C LEU A 844 25.73 23.53 -13.20
N LEU A 845 25.38 22.48 -12.46
CA LEU A 845 25.87 22.25 -11.10
C LEU A 845 27.40 22.04 -11.07
N THR A 846 27.96 21.30 -12.02
CA THR A 846 29.43 21.14 -12.12
C THR A 846 30.16 22.40 -12.56
N LEU A 847 29.53 23.25 -13.40
CA LEU A 847 30.10 24.53 -13.81
C LEU A 847 30.09 25.56 -12.67
N THR A 848 29.03 25.56 -11.86
CA THR A 848 28.90 26.44 -10.70
C THR A 848 29.83 26.03 -9.55
N PHE A 849 30.01 24.73 -9.33
CA PHE A 849 30.86 24.20 -8.27
C PHE A 849 32.06 23.40 -8.84
N PRO A 850 33.13 24.07 -9.31
CA PRO A 850 34.25 23.39 -9.98
C PRO A 850 35.07 22.44 -9.07
N ARG A 851 34.93 22.57 -7.75
CA ARG A 851 35.56 21.68 -6.76
C ARG A 851 34.73 20.43 -6.47
N LEU A 852 33.45 20.40 -6.87
CA LEU A 852 32.59 19.24 -6.66
C LEU A 852 32.96 18.13 -7.65
N LYS A 853 33.24 16.94 -7.11
CA LYS A 853 33.58 15.76 -7.90
C LYS A 853 32.38 14.81 -7.93
N ILE A 854 32.10 14.20 -9.07
CA ILE A 854 31.00 13.23 -9.22
C ILE A 854 31.59 11.83 -9.36
N ILE A 855 31.05 10.88 -8.60
CA ILE A 855 31.34 9.45 -8.72
C ILE A 855 30.07 8.73 -9.13
N TRP A 856 30.17 7.84 -10.11
CA TRP A 856 29.09 6.97 -10.55
C TRP A 856 29.36 5.56 -10.06
N SER A 857 28.41 4.97 -9.35
CA SER A 857 28.49 3.59 -8.86
C SER A 857 27.36 2.76 -9.43
N SER A 858 27.69 1.63 -10.06
CA SER A 858 26.71 0.71 -10.67
C SER A 858 25.90 -0.08 -9.64
N SER A 859 26.38 -0.19 -8.40
CA SER A 859 25.70 -0.91 -7.32
C SER A 859 26.22 -0.51 -5.94
N PRO A 860 25.45 -0.70 -4.87
CA PRO A 860 25.94 -0.51 -3.50
C PRO A 860 27.21 -1.32 -3.16
N TYR A 861 27.36 -2.51 -3.76
CA TYR A 861 28.58 -3.33 -3.62
C TYR A 861 29.81 -2.64 -4.22
N GLN A 862 29.67 -2.07 -5.43
CA GLN A 862 30.74 -1.29 -6.05
C GLN A 862 31.03 -0.02 -5.24
N THR A 863 30.01 0.62 -4.67
CA THR A 863 30.22 1.79 -3.81
C THR A 863 31.13 1.45 -2.63
N ALA A 864 30.90 0.30 -1.99
CA ALA A 864 31.72 -0.14 -0.87
C ALA A 864 33.19 -0.43 -1.28
N GLU A 865 33.42 -0.94 -2.48
CA GLU A 865 34.77 -1.11 -3.05
C GLU A 865 35.43 0.26 -3.33
N ILE A 866 34.70 1.19 -3.94
CA ILE A 866 35.18 2.57 -4.20
C ILE A 866 35.57 3.26 -2.89
N PHE A 867 34.78 3.10 -1.83
CA PHE A 867 35.11 3.68 -0.52
C PHE A 867 36.39 3.07 0.06
N ALA A 868 36.61 1.76 -0.11
CA ALA A 868 37.85 1.12 0.33
C ALA A 868 39.08 1.71 -0.40
N ASP A 869 38.96 1.91 -1.72
CA ASP A 869 40.03 2.46 -2.55
C ASP A 869 40.31 3.94 -2.26
N LEU A 870 39.28 4.76 -2.09
CA LEU A 870 39.42 6.19 -1.77
C LEU A 870 40.06 6.42 -0.40
N LYS A 871 39.96 5.45 0.49
CA LYS A 871 40.57 5.50 1.82
C LYS A 871 42.02 5.04 1.85
N LYS A 872 42.49 4.36 0.80
CA LYS A 872 43.87 3.86 0.73
C LYS A 872 44.85 5.02 0.81
N ASN A 873 45.80 4.94 1.75
CA ASN A 873 46.85 5.96 2.00
C ASN A 873 46.34 7.33 2.49
N ASN A 874 45.08 7.47 2.90
CA ASN A 874 44.53 8.71 3.45
C ASN A 874 44.35 8.62 4.98
N PRO A 875 44.37 9.76 5.70
CA PRO A 875 44.15 9.78 7.14
C PRO A 875 42.69 9.46 7.50
N GLU A 876 42.51 8.84 8.66
CA GLU A 876 41.20 8.46 9.19
C GLU A 876 40.40 9.69 9.68
N PRO A 877 39.08 9.75 9.47
CA PRO A 877 38.25 10.87 9.91
C PRO A 877 38.05 10.85 11.43
N ASP A 878 37.89 12.03 12.03
CA ASP A 878 37.56 12.19 13.45
C ASP A 878 36.04 12.45 13.63
N PRO A 879 35.29 11.56 14.31
CA PRO A 879 33.85 11.69 14.48
C PRO A 879 33.41 12.96 15.22
N LEU A 880 34.19 13.42 16.22
CA LEU A 880 33.80 14.59 17.02
C LEU A 880 33.84 15.87 16.18
N ARG A 881 34.92 16.03 15.41
CA ARG A 881 35.08 17.14 14.47
C ARG A 881 34.00 17.12 13.39
N ALA A 882 33.66 15.94 12.87
CA ALA A 882 32.62 15.78 11.85
C ALA A 882 31.23 16.29 12.31
N VAL A 883 30.89 16.12 13.58
CA VAL A 883 29.61 16.60 14.15
C VAL A 883 29.63 18.11 14.42
N GLN A 884 30.77 18.66 14.84
CA GLN A 884 30.93 20.11 15.09
C GLN A 884 30.84 20.95 13.81
N ILE A 885 31.38 20.42 12.71
CA ILE A 885 31.31 21.07 11.40
C ILE A 885 29.84 21.32 11.04
N GLY A 886 29.48 22.58 10.80
CA GLY A 886 28.12 23.03 10.47
C GLY A 886 27.27 23.49 11.66
N LEU A 887 27.71 23.27 12.91
CA LEU A 887 27.10 23.88 14.10
C LEU A 887 27.75 25.23 14.47
N ASP A 888 29.02 25.42 14.11
CA ASP A 888 29.81 26.62 14.47
C ASP A 888 29.38 27.92 13.76
N MET A 889 28.54 27.83 12.71
CA MET A 889 28.08 28.98 11.92
C MET A 889 27.14 29.93 12.70
N ASP A 890 26.48 29.45 13.76
CA ASP A 890 25.47 30.23 14.49
C ASP A 890 25.98 30.91 15.77
N ILE A 891 27.17 30.53 16.26
CA ILE A 891 27.75 31.10 17.50
C ILE A 891 28.53 32.40 17.23
N VAL A 892 29.07 32.58 16.03
CA VAL A 892 29.97 33.71 15.71
C VAL A 892 29.21 34.95 15.21
N THR A 893 27.96 34.80 14.77
CA THR A 893 27.13 35.88 14.22
C THR A 893 26.20 36.56 15.24
N SER A 894 26.12 36.03 16.48
CA SER A 894 25.21 36.53 17.53
C SER A 894 25.97 37.19 18.69
N SER A 895 26.58 38.36 18.44
CA SER A 895 27.17 39.21 19.49
C SER A 895 26.12 40.04 20.26
N HIS A 896 25.01 39.41 20.67
CA HIS A 896 24.01 40.03 21.57
C HIS A 896 23.61 39.04 22.68
N PRO A 897 23.75 39.40 23.98
CA PRO A 897 23.52 38.47 25.10
C PRO A 897 22.04 38.12 25.35
N GLY A 898 21.12 38.55 24.48
CA GLY A 898 19.67 38.29 24.58
C GLY A 898 19.17 37.11 23.75
N ASP A 899 19.95 36.63 22.78
CA ASP A 899 19.56 35.56 21.84
C ASP A 899 20.08 34.17 22.25
N VAL A 900 20.41 33.99 23.53
CA VAL A 900 20.86 32.68 24.05
C VAL A 900 19.73 31.63 24.02
N MET A 901 18.49 32.05 23.75
CA MET A 901 17.34 31.17 23.50
C MET A 901 17.25 30.67 22.03
N ALA A 902 18.03 31.23 21.09
CA ALA A 902 18.01 30.81 19.69
C ALA A 902 19.02 29.69 19.37
N ALA A 903 19.77 29.19 20.38
CA ALA A 903 20.67 28.05 20.24
C ALA A 903 19.95 26.68 20.31
N ALA A 904 18.62 26.69 20.39
CA ALA A 904 17.76 25.53 20.24
C ALA A 904 17.11 25.52 18.85
N GLY A 905 17.92 25.40 17.78
CA GLY A 905 17.46 25.02 16.43
C GLY A 905 16.78 23.63 16.34
N ILE A 906 16.42 23.07 17.49
CA ILE A 906 15.64 21.84 17.66
C ILE A 906 14.13 22.17 17.66
N GLU A 907 13.72 23.40 18.02
CA GLU A 907 12.29 23.74 18.15
C GLU A 907 11.60 24.12 16.83
N HIS A 908 12.33 24.47 15.76
CA HIS A 908 11.71 24.67 14.44
C HIS A 908 11.29 23.35 13.75
N ARG A 909 11.54 22.19 14.36
CA ARG A 909 11.13 20.86 13.83
C ARG A 909 9.81 20.33 14.37
N THR A 910 9.14 21.04 15.27
CA THR A 910 7.86 20.59 15.87
C THR A 910 6.62 21.11 15.15
N PHE A 911 6.74 21.60 13.92
CA PHE A 911 5.59 21.87 13.07
C PHE A 911 5.41 20.72 12.06
N ASN A 912 4.17 20.27 11.90
CA ASN A 912 3.83 19.20 10.97
C ASN A 912 4.30 19.59 9.55
N ALA A 913 5.19 18.79 8.96
CA ALA A 913 5.80 19.09 7.65
C ALA A 913 4.77 19.04 6.51
N LEU A 914 3.72 18.22 6.65
CA LEU A 914 2.72 18.01 5.63
C LEU A 914 1.91 19.29 5.31
N PRO A 915 1.31 20.01 6.29
CA PRO A 915 0.69 21.31 6.06
C PRO A 915 1.61 22.35 5.43
N GLN A 916 2.89 22.36 5.80
CA GLN A 916 3.86 23.31 5.23
C GLN A 916 4.12 23.03 3.74
N ASP A 917 4.28 21.76 3.37
CA ASP A 917 4.46 21.36 1.99
C ASP A 917 3.20 21.62 1.15
N MET A 918 2.01 21.45 1.72
CA MET A 918 0.74 21.83 1.09
C MET A 918 0.69 23.34 0.83
N LEU A 919 1.03 24.17 1.82
CA LEU A 919 1.04 25.63 1.67
C LEU A 919 2.08 26.11 0.66
N ARG A 920 3.26 25.47 0.57
CA ARG A 920 4.28 25.77 -0.46
C ARG A 920 3.76 25.57 -1.89
N ALA A 921 2.80 24.66 -2.08
CA ALA A 921 2.20 24.43 -3.38
C ALA A 921 1.13 25.48 -3.76
N VAL A 922 0.63 26.26 -2.79
CA VAL A 922 -0.40 27.27 -3.04
C VAL A 922 0.19 28.47 -3.79
N PRO A 923 -0.44 28.91 -4.91
CA PRO A 923 0.02 30.08 -5.65
C PRO A 923 0.09 31.34 -4.77
N GLY A 924 1.25 31.99 -4.75
CA GLY A 924 1.49 33.22 -3.97
C GLY A 924 2.19 33.00 -2.63
N VAL A 925 2.40 31.75 -2.20
CA VAL A 925 3.16 31.43 -0.98
C VAL A 925 4.65 31.34 -1.32
N THR A 926 5.42 32.30 -0.81
CA THR A 926 6.90 32.29 -0.84
C THR A 926 7.46 31.79 0.49
N PRO A 927 8.73 31.36 0.60
CA PRO A 927 9.30 30.87 1.86
C PRO A 927 9.13 31.86 3.04
N LYS A 928 9.28 33.17 2.79
CA LYS A 928 9.08 34.22 3.80
C LYS A 928 7.61 34.37 4.22
N VAL A 929 6.70 34.25 3.27
CA VAL A 929 5.25 34.29 3.50
C VAL A 929 4.80 33.05 4.28
N LEU A 930 5.38 31.90 3.98
CA LEU A 930 5.10 30.64 4.64
C LEU A 930 5.47 30.68 6.12
N GLU A 931 6.69 31.14 6.46
CA GLU A 931 7.13 31.28 7.85
C GLU A 931 6.16 32.13 8.67
N ARG A 932 5.67 33.23 8.07
CA ARG A 932 4.73 34.12 8.73
C ARG A 932 3.33 33.53 8.88
N LEU A 933 2.84 32.79 7.88
CA LEU A 933 1.55 32.09 7.98
C LEU A 933 1.57 31.00 9.05
N ILE A 934 2.67 30.26 9.18
CA ILE A 934 2.81 29.20 10.19
C ILE A 934 2.77 29.76 11.62
N LEU A 935 3.36 30.94 11.83
CA LEU A 935 3.41 31.57 13.16
C LEU A 935 2.07 32.22 13.55
N GLU A 936 1.33 32.75 12.59
CA GLU A 936 0.15 33.59 12.82
C GLU A 936 -1.18 32.85 12.66
N THR A 937 -1.19 31.65 12.10
CA THR A 937 -2.42 30.86 11.86
C THR A 937 -2.31 29.48 12.48
N GLY A 938 -3.42 28.96 13.02
CA GLY A 938 -3.44 27.66 13.70
C GLY A 938 -3.50 26.48 12.74
N ASN A 939 -4.31 26.59 11.68
CA ASN A 939 -4.62 25.49 10.76
C ASN A 939 -4.74 25.94 9.29
N ILE A 940 -4.53 25.01 8.35
CA ILE A 940 -4.73 25.28 6.92
C ILE A 940 -6.19 25.60 6.56
N SER A 941 -7.16 25.04 7.30
CA SER A 941 -8.58 25.34 7.15
C SER A 941 -8.89 26.80 7.46
N GLU A 942 -8.18 27.38 8.41
CA GLU A 942 -8.29 28.80 8.75
C GLU A 942 -7.82 29.66 7.57
N ILE A 943 -6.63 29.37 7.03
CA ILE A 943 -6.06 30.06 5.86
C ILE A 943 -7.00 29.97 4.64
N ALA A 944 -7.62 28.80 4.40
CA ALA A 944 -8.52 28.59 3.28
C ALA A 944 -9.81 29.42 3.37
N ASN A 945 -10.27 29.72 4.59
CA ASN A 945 -11.50 30.46 4.84
C ASN A 945 -11.28 31.98 5.00
N MET A 946 -10.06 32.43 5.28
CA MET A 946 -9.72 33.85 5.46
C MET A 946 -10.04 34.71 4.22
N ASP A 947 -10.47 35.95 4.48
CA ASP A 947 -10.68 36.97 3.46
C ASP A 947 -9.36 37.66 3.06
N VAL A 948 -9.37 38.32 1.90
CA VAL A 948 -8.21 39.10 1.41
C VAL A 948 -7.80 40.17 2.45
N GLU A 949 -8.75 40.74 3.17
CA GLU A 949 -8.51 41.77 4.20
C GLU A 949 -7.81 41.23 5.45
N GLN A 950 -8.03 39.96 5.77
CA GLN A 950 -7.39 39.28 6.91
C GLN A 950 -5.99 38.79 6.55
N LEU A 951 -5.76 38.40 5.29
CA LEU A 951 -4.45 37.96 4.79
C LEU A 951 -3.53 39.12 4.37
N ASP A 952 -4.07 40.28 3.95
CA ASP A 952 -3.27 41.46 3.58
C ASP A 952 -2.23 41.87 4.63
N PRO A 953 -2.57 42.02 5.94
CA PRO A 953 -1.58 42.41 6.96
C PRO A 953 -0.49 41.35 7.21
N LEU A 954 -0.76 40.10 6.87
CA LEU A 954 0.16 38.98 7.10
C LEU A 954 1.14 38.79 5.95
N ILE A 955 0.65 38.80 4.71
CA ILE A 955 1.39 38.31 3.53
C ILE A 955 1.40 39.28 2.35
N GLY A 956 0.66 40.39 2.46
CA GLY A 956 0.49 41.40 1.42
C GLY A 956 -0.59 41.06 0.40
N ARG A 957 -1.27 42.12 -0.07
CA ARG A 957 -2.49 42.06 -0.90
C ARG A 957 -2.39 41.20 -2.16
N GLU A 958 -1.23 41.16 -2.82
CA GLU A 958 -1.05 40.37 -4.05
C GLU A 958 -1.01 38.87 -3.78
N ALA A 959 -0.29 38.46 -2.73
CA ALA A 959 -0.25 37.06 -2.29
C ALA A 959 -1.61 36.63 -1.75
N ALA A 960 -2.25 37.48 -0.93
CA ALA A 960 -3.59 37.26 -0.39
C ALA A 960 -4.64 37.01 -1.50
N ARG A 961 -4.64 37.81 -2.57
CA ARG A 961 -5.56 37.59 -3.71
C ARG A 961 -5.32 36.27 -4.42
N LYS A 962 -4.06 35.83 -4.57
CA LYS A 962 -3.74 34.56 -5.22
C LYS A 962 -4.17 33.37 -4.38
N ILE A 963 -3.98 33.43 -3.06
CA ILE A 963 -4.42 32.40 -2.11
C ILE A 963 -5.94 32.31 -2.07
N VAL A 964 -6.64 33.43 -1.84
CA VAL A 964 -8.11 33.45 -1.80
C VAL A 964 -8.71 33.07 -3.15
N GLY A 965 -8.13 33.56 -4.25
CA GLY A 965 -8.55 33.20 -5.60
C GLY A 965 -8.30 31.74 -5.96
N PHE A 966 -7.39 31.05 -5.27
CA PHE A 966 -7.19 29.61 -5.42
C PHE A 966 -8.25 28.83 -4.62
N PHE A 967 -8.44 29.14 -3.34
CA PHE A 967 -9.36 28.40 -2.46
C PHE A 967 -10.85 28.64 -2.76
N ARG A 968 -11.22 29.86 -3.18
CA ARG A 968 -12.63 30.22 -3.46
C ARG A 968 -13.05 30.03 -4.92
N LYS A 969 -12.19 29.49 -5.77
CA LYS A 969 -12.53 29.24 -7.17
C LYS A 969 -13.51 28.08 -7.27
N ASN A 970 -14.79 28.38 -7.35
CA ASN A 970 -15.81 27.39 -7.64
C ASN A 970 -15.69 26.94 -9.10
N LEU A 971 -15.51 25.63 -9.34
CA LEU A 971 -15.53 25.03 -10.67
C LEU A 971 -16.96 24.73 -11.17
N PHE A 972 -17.94 24.78 -10.27
CA PHE A 972 -19.34 24.43 -10.52
C PHE A 972 -20.19 25.62 -10.99
N ASP A 973 -19.82 26.86 -10.69
CA ASP A 973 -20.62 28.03 -11.05
C ASP A 973 -20.25 28.59 -12.44
N ASN A 974 -21.29 28.76 -13.27
CA ASN A 974 -21.24 29.54 -14.50
C ASN A 974 -21.20 31.04 -14.13
N SER A 975 -20.03 31.65 -14.13
CA SER A 975 -19.93 33.11 -14.27
C SER A 975 -19.88 33.50 -15.73
#